data_AF-A0A0Q6XZ27-F1
#
_entry.id   AF-A0A0Q6XZ27-F1
#
_cell.length_a   1.000
_cell.length_b   1.000
_cell.length_c   1.000
_cell.angle_alpha   90.00
_cell.angle_beta   90.00
_cell.angle_gamma   90.00
#
_symmetry.space_group_name_H-M   'P 1'
#
loop_
_entity.id
_entity.type
_entity.pdbx_description
1 polymer ?
#
loop_
_entity_poly.entity_id
_entity_poly.type
_entity_poly.pdbx_seq_one_letter_code
_entity_poly.pdbx_strand_id
1 'polypeptide(L)'
;MSVAQHTRFASPVTLLHEWHEQGDGALHEALFMGFTVDLPFLEKVAIPLARGLGARTAVISDAAQSLHDPVDVRMAGRSYLHGPATCRGAFHPKVALLIGEETCRVAVGSGNPTLSGWGANDELWTVVETEHGASHPVLADLADWLDELPAVVHLAPWSAAHLREIAALLTERHINAPSGDSDAGPRLLHNLHRGLLDQLPPGPVDELHAYAPFVDATGDALRKLVDRLAPRRTTLGLQPRWSSYDAETVKAALKDSSAEIRLLDETRMRHGKFIQWQQGDRRYALTGSPNLTRPALCTSTREGGNCELAVFATEPSPLLPDEGRVTPLGSLTGRTIRPFTATAPTLVLLGAKVDSDGLHVSLDQGCPTPVLISTSPDGSPGSWTEIGSVPAGRRAWSFPLPEMPGAAVRATCVRPDGGTAESAVVFVYSPVHCARRGDADSGPSLKYDYTAQALFADERTARRFEADLLRLRELIAGSSAPGGSAATSTMSSPGVVSAVSAVDRWDAYLADCRRMLGERLTDLAFGTSQFDLPQAPTSPWVVSAVTGADADESYEDDTEDEEPAGEDLTPYVAPEQRVICRNWARRWVGTLAAPKPQPVSGLPMRLLVANLYVQLLAAGVWDEDDDSWRTGLGDLLTALTPEGEAAADEQAPPESRRRLEAVTAVVMTLLSQDAVFTGGGEHDVRAAHAWRRSKAVIARAEPDRAQDLMIAPRQALARVASWSEVERLIGLAQEADPYAEVIAELSAAGLSAVYDDGLWEIEGSFGNPVPVAARVADRLGRHTSDAVLVRARSRDRWTFVAWAKPRLVLLNSPARVWRTYEIRPPATPESRFGGGDLSAVPGRVGAPAPLRTGPPEALRTILTEVGIPYPELVRRLFSDGG
;
A
#
# COMPACT_ATOMS: atom_id res chain seq x y z
N MET A 1 16.80 -17.20 -39.66
CA MET A 1 18.01 -16.43 -39.37
C MET A 1 18.49 -16.87 -38.01
N SER A 2 19.77 -17.19 -37.86
CA SER A 2 20.29 -17.94 -36.71
C SER A 2 20.02 -17.23 -35.39
N VAL A 3 19.53 -17.98 -34.40
CA VAL A 3 19.47 -17.60 -32.99
C VAL A 3 20.90 -17.27 -32.55
N ALA A 4 21.28 -16.00 -32.59
CA ALA A 4 22.67 -15.60 -32.37
C ALA A 4 22.95 -15.57 -30.86
N GLN A 5 23.50 -16.67 -30.34
CA GLN A 5 24.12 -16.73 -29.02
C GLN A 5 25.37 -15.84 -29.00
N HIS A 6 25.28 -14.70 -28.32
CA HIS A 6 26.43 -13.83 -28.07
C HIS A 6 26.81 -13.87 -26.59
N THR A 7 27.74 -14.75 -26.22
CA THR A 7 28.52 -14.58 -24.99
C THR A 7 29.45 -13.39 -25.16
N ARG A 8 29.19 -12.29 -24.45
CA ARG A 8 30.03 -11.09 -24.45
C ARG A 8 30.33 -10.59 -23.03
N PHE A 9 31.42 -9.84 -22.88
CA PHE A 9 31.80 -9.19 -21.63
C PHE A 9 31.10 -7.83 -21.53
N ALA A 10 30.05 -7.72 -20.72
CA ALA A 10 29.38 -6.46 -20.42
C ALA A 10 29.06 -6.37 -18.93
N SER A 11 29.26 -5.18 -18.35
CA SER A 11 28.82 -4.88 -16.98
C SER A 11 27.29 -4.91 -16.91
N PRO A 12 26.67 -5.32 -15.79
CA PRO A 12 25.22 -5.23 -15.61
C PRO A 12 24.61 -3.85 -15.89
N VAL A 13 25.35 -2.75 -15.63
CA VAL A 13 24.92 -1.39 -15.97
C VAL A 13 24.81 -1.20 -17.48
N THR A 14 25.79 -1.72 -18.23
CA THR A 14 25.77 -1.68 -19.70
C THR A 14 24.56 -2.41 -20.25
N LEU A 15 24.21 -3.57 -19.68
CA LEU A 15 23.04 -4.34 -20.11
C LEU A 15 21.72 -3.58 -19.92
N LEU A 16 21.57 -2.86 -18.80
CA LEU A 16 20.40 -1.99 -18.55
C LEU A 16 20.33 -0.81 -19.53
N HIS A 17 21.46 -0.17 -19.82
CA HIS A 17 21.50 0.94 -20.77
C HIS A 17 21.17 0.48 -22.19
N GLU A 18 21.71 -0.65 -22.62
CA GLU A 18 21.42 -1.21 -23.94
C GLU A 18 19.95 -1.64 -24.05
N TRP A 19 19.34 -2.16 -22.98
CA TRP A 19 17.90 -2.43 -22.96
C TRP A 19 17.10 -1.14 -23.25
N HIS A 20 17.47 -0.05 -22.60
CA HIS A 20 16.84 1.26 -22.81
C HIS A 20 17.06 1.80 -24.22
N GLU A 21 18.28 1.70 -24.75
CA GLU A 21 18.66 2.24 -26.06
C GLU A 21 18.08 1.43 -27.24
N GLN A 22 17.98 0.11 -27.10
CA GLN A 22 17.47 -0.78 -28.15
C GLN A 22 15.94 -0.79 -28.23
N GLY A 23 15.27 -0.30 -27.18
CA GLY A 23 13.81 -0.21 -27.15
C GLY A 23 13.14 -1.58 -27.01
N ASP A 24 13.74 -2.50 -26.25
CA ASP A 24 13.32 -3.89 -26.03
C ASP A 24 11.98 -4.05 -25.25
N GLY A 25 11.14 -3.02 -25.26
CA GLY A 25 9.89 -2.96 -24.53
C GLY A 25 10.08 -2.74 -23.03
N ALA A 26 8.97 -2.84 -22.29
CA ALA A 26 8.96 -2.66 -20.85
C ALA A 26 9.78 -3.76 -20.16
N LEU A 27 10.62 -3.36 -19.22
CA LEU A 27 11.32 -4.28 -18.34
C LEU A 27 10.37 -4.70 -17.22
N HIS A 28 10.16 -6.01 -17.03
CA HIS A 28 9.21 -6.55 -16.05
C HIS A 28 9.89 -6.83 -14.70
N GLU A 29 11.03 -7.51 -14.73
CA GLU A 29 11.80 -7.89 -13.54
C GLU A 29 13.28 -7.52 -13.71
N ALA A 30 13.89 -7.04 -12.63
CA ALA A 30 15.32 -6.83 -12.52
C ALA A 30 15.84 -7.41 -11.20
N LEU A 31 16.66 -8.46 -11.25
CA LEU A 31 17.26 -9.10 -10.09
C LEU A 31 18.77 -8.92 -10.11
N PHE A 32 19.31 -8.35 -9.03
CA PHE A 32 20.74 -8.23 -8.80
C PHE A 32 21.15 -9.03 -7.56
N MET A 33 22.12 -9.92 -7.72
CA MET A 33 22.68 -10.72 -6.62
C MET A 33 24.18 -10.48 -6.49
N GLY A 34 24.68 -10.47 -5.26
CA GLY A 34 26.10 -10.30 -4.98
C GLY A 34 26.50 -10.75 -3.58
N PHE A 35 27.80 -10.82 -3.32
CA PHE A 35 28.29 -11.00 -1.95
C PHE A 35 28.20 -9.69 -1.19
N THR A 36 28.90 -8.69 -1.71
CA THR A 36 28.92 -7.33 -1.19
C THR A 36 27.99 -6.45 -2.01
N VAL A 37 27.29 -5.52 -1.37
CA VAL A 37 26.43 -4.55 -2.06
C VAL A 37 26.66 -3.13 -1.58
N ASP A 38 26.72 -2.20 -2.52
CA ASP A 38 26.72 -0.75 -2.29
C ASP A 38 25.37 -0.19 -2.78
N LEU A 39 24.43 -0.04 -1.85
CA LEU A 39 23.07 0.41 -2.17
C LEU A 39 23.05 1.86 -2.70
N PRO A 40 23.76 2.84 -2.11
CA PRO A 40 23.83 4.19 -2.66
C PRO A 40 24.32 4.23 -4.11
N PHE A 41 25.33 3.42 -4.46
CA PHE A 41 25.77 3.27 -5.84
C PHE A 41 24.63 2.76 -6.75
N LEU A 42 23.97 1.66 -6.37
CA LEU A 42 22.88 1.09 -7.17
C LEU A 42 21.70 2.06 -7.31
N GLU A 43 21.36 2.77 -6.24
CA GLU A 43 20.34 3.81 -6.20
C GLU A 43 20.67 4.99 -7.13
N LYS A 44 21.95 5.19 -7.45
CA LYS A 44 22.37 6.20 -8.42
C LYS A 44 22.37 5.70 -9.86
N VAL A 45 22.77 4.45 -10.11
CA VAL A 45 23.11 4.00 -11.48
C VAL A 45 22.21 2.94 -12.09
N ALA A 46 21.50 2.14 -11.28
CA ALA A 46 20.78 0.97 -11.79
C ALA A 46 19.30 0.95 -11.38
N ILE A 47 18.99 1.23 -10.11
CA ILE A 47 17.62 1.17 -9.60
C ILE A 47 16.71 2.17 -10.32
N PRO A 48 17.04 3.47 -10.48
CA PRO A 48 16.16 4.41 -11.17
C PRO A 48 15.93 4.04 -12.64
N LEU A 49 16.96 3.53 -13.31
CA LEU A 49 16.86 3.12 -14.71
C LEU A 49 15.96 1.90 -14.86
N ALA A 50 16.18 0.84 -14.06
CA ALA A 50 15.33 -0.35 -14.07
C ALA A 50 13.87 0.00 -13.74
N ARG A 51 13.65 0.85 -12.73
CA ARG A 51 12.30 1.33 -12.35
C ARG A 51 11.66 2.19 -13.43
N GLY A 52 12.43 3.06 -14.08
CA GLY A 52 11.96 3.89 -15.20
C GLY A 52 11.58 3.07 -16.43
N LEU A 53 12.19 1.88 -16.61
CA LEU A 53 11.83 0.92 -17.65
C LEU A 53 10.62 0.04 -17.31
N GLY A 54 10.06 0.15 -16.10
CA GLY A 54 8.90 -0.62 -15.66
C GLY A 54 9.16 -1.67 -14.58
N ALA A 55 10.44 -1.98 -14.29
CA ALA A 55 10.78 -3.21 -13.59
C ALA A 55 10.30 -3.23 -12.13
N ARG A 56 9.82 -4.39 -11.69
CA ARG A 56 9.93 -4.78 -10.29
C ARG A 56 11.39 -5.18 -10.04
N THR A 57 12.01 -4.61 -9.01
CA THR A 57 13.46 -4.74 -8.80
C THR A 57 13.77 -5.37 -7.45
N ALA A 58 14.73 -6.30 -7.41
CA ALA A 58 15.25 -6.91 -6.19
C ALA A 58 16.78 -6.95 -6.16
N VAL A 59 17.33 -6.75 -4.97
CA VAL A 59 18.76 -6.81 -4.68
C VAL A 59 18.98 -7.77 -3.51
N ILE A 60 19.65 -8.90 -3.76
CA ILE A 60 19.91 -9.95 -2.76
C ILE A 60 21.42 -10.02 -2.49
N SER A 61 21.82 -9.94 -1.21
CA SER A 61 23.23 -9.89 -0.81
C SER A 61 23.50 -10.64 0.49
N ASP A 62 24.77 -10.91 0.80
CA ASP A 62 25.15 -11.48 2.09
C ASP A 62 24.86 -10.49 3.22
N ALA A 63 24.11 -10.93 4.23
CA ALA A 63 23.65 -10.08 5.33
C ALA A 63 24.80 -9.47 6.17
N ALA A 64 26.01 -10.03 6.09
CA ALA A 64 27.18 -9.52 6.81
C ALA A 64 28.06 -8.57 5.97
N GLN A 65 27.68 -8.24 4.72
CA GLN A 65 28.56 -7.58 3.75
C GLN A 65 27.94 -6.37 3.05
N SER A 66 27.08 -5.65 3.75
CA SER A 66 26.54 -4.36 3.30
C SER A 66 27.60 -3.26 3.41
N LEU A 67 27.81 -2.49 2.33
CA LEU A 67 28.68 -1.31 2.29
C LEU A 67 27.85 -0.03 2.16
N HIS A 68 27.12 0.34 3.20
CA HIS A 68 26.37 1.59 3.23
C HIS A 68 26.10 2.04 4.67
N ASP A 69 25.99 3.34 4.87
CA ASP A 69 25.31 3.90 6.03
C ASP A 69 23.79 3.88 5.74
N PRO A 70 22.93 3.40 6.66
CA PRO A 70 21.49 3.44 6.49
C PRO A 70 20.93 4.81 6.07
N VAL A 71 21.53 5.91 6.54
CA VAL A 71 21.09 7.28 6.23
C VAL A 71 21.25 7.65 4.75
N ASP A 72 22.13 6.96 4.03
CA ASP A 72 22.41 7.22 2.62
C ASP A 72 21.49 6.44 1.67
N VAL A 73 20.65 5.55 2.21
CA VAL A 73 19.78 4.67 1.43
C VAL A 73 18.35 5.21 1.46
N ARG A 74 17.81 5.57 0.29
CA ARG A 74 16.52 6.29 0.18
C ARG A 74 15.43 5.49 -0.51
N MET A 75 15.80 4.51 -1.34
CA MET A 75 14.85 3.78 -2.19
C MET A 75 14.65 2.32 -1.77
N ALA A 76 15.53 1.73 -0.96
CA ALA A 76 15.37 0.37 -0.46
C ALA A 76 14.03 0.18 0.26
N GLY A 77 13.31 -0.89 -0.05
CA GLY A 77 11.99 -1.19 0.50
C GLY A 77 10.84 -0.36 -0.09
N ARG A 78 11.14 0.75 -0.79
CA ARG A 78 10.14 1.62 -1.44
C ARG A 78 10.11 1.41 -2.94
N SER A 79 11.26 1.41 -3.61
CA SER A 79 11.36 1.22 -5.06
C SER A 79 11.86 -0.18 -5.43
N TYR A 80 12.56 -0.86 -4.53
CA TYR A 80 13.08 -2.21 -4.77
C TYR A 80 13.14 -3.02 -3.48
N LEU A 81 13.07 -4.33 -3.61
CA LEU A 81 13.28 -5.25 -2.51
C LEU A 81 14.78 -5.36 -2.18
N HIS A 82 15.19 -5.01 -0.97
CA HIS A 82 16.50 -5.38 -0.42
C HIS A 82 16.35 -6.65 0.41
N GLY A 83 16.99 -7.73 0.00
CA GLY A 83 16.89 -9.04 0.65
C GLY A 83 18.24 -9.56 1.15
N PRO A 84 18.60 -9.29 2.41
CA PRO A 84 19.73 -9.95 3.06
C PRO A 84 19.57 -11.47 3.10
N ALA A 85 20.64 -12.18 2.79
CA ALA A 85 20.71 -13.64 2.74
C ALA A 85 21.78 -14.16 3.71
N THR A 86 21.52 -15.32 4.32
CA THR A 86 22.51 -15.99 5.18
C THR A 86 22.62 -17.47 4.86
N CYS A 87 23.84 -18.00 4.95
CA CYS A 87 24.10 -19.43 4.93
C CYS A 87 25.25 -19.73 5.90
N ARG A 88 25.65 -21.00 6.02
CA ARG A 88 26.75 -21.39 6.91
C ARG A 88 28.11 -20.85 6.45
N GLY A 89 28.31 -20.76 5.14
CA GLY A 89 29.42 -20.03 4.51
C GLY A 89 28.98 -18.62 4.10
N ALA A 90 29.58 -18.09 3.04
CA ALA A 90 29.18 -16.79 2.47
C ALA A 90 28.12 -16.95 1.36
N PHE A 91 27.13 -16.07 1.30
CA PHE A 91 26.27 -15.93 0.12
C PHE A 91 27.04 -15.19 -0.97
N HIS A 92 27.55 -15.90 -1.97
CA HIS A 92 28.52 -15.37 -2.92
C HIS A 92 28.13 -15.34 -4.42
N PRO A 93 26.90 -15.69 -4.87
CA PRO A 93 26.56 -15.66 -6.29
C PRO A 93 26.56 -14.21 -6.80
N LYS A 94 26.93 -14.01 -8.07
CA LYS A 94 26.82 -12.71 -8.74
C LYS A 94 26.04 -12.86 -10.02
N VAL A 95 24.83 -12.32 -10.00
CA VAL A 95 23.84 -12.46 -11.07
C VAL A 95 23.22 -11.08 -11.33
N ALA A 96 23.09 -10.73 -12.60
CA ALA A 96 22.17 -9.69 -13.03
C ALA A 96 21.19 -10.31 -14.02
N LEU A 97 19.90 -10.27 -13.71
CA LEU A 97 18.84 -10.86 -14.53
C LEU A 97 17.82 -9.78 -14.87
N LEU A 98 17.57 -9.60 -16.15
CA LEU A 98 16.62 -8.65 -16.73
C LEU A 98 15.59 -9.44 -17.54
N ILE A 99 14.31 -9.35 -17.16
CA ILE A 99 13.21 -10.04 -17.84
C ILE A 99 12.23 -9.00 -18.36
N GLY A 100 11.98 -9.02 -19.66
CA GLY A 100 10.87 -8.31 -20.30
C GLY A 100 9.84 -9.30 -20.84
N GLU A 101 8.93 -8.81 -21.68
CA GLU A 101 7.88 -9.64 -22.30
C GLU A 101 8.49 -10.73 -23.21
N GLU A 102 9.21 -10.31 -24.25
CA GLU A 102 9.78 -11.21 -25.26
C GLU A 102 11.30 -11.36 -25.14
N THR A 103 11.95 -10.55 -24.30
CA THR A 103 13.42 -10.50 -24.15
C THR A 103 13.83 -10.89 -22.73
N CYS A 104 14.96 -11.58 -22.57
CA CYS A 104 15.56 -11.88 -21.28
C CYS A 104 17.08 -11.86 -21.40
N ARG A 105 17.76 -11.18 -20.47
CA ARG A 105 19.21 -11.09 -20.39
C ARG A 105 19.67 -11.53 -19.01
N VAL A 106 20.62 -12.45 -18.95
CA VAL A 106 21.25 -12.88 -17.70
C VAL A 106 22.76 -12.72 -17.81
N ALA A 107 23.37 -12.12 -16.80
CA ALA A 107 24.81 -12.05 -16.63
C ALA A 107 25.21 -12.77 -15.35
N VAL A 108 26.08 -13.78 -15.47
CA VAL A 108 26.66 -14.51 -14.34
C VAL A 108 28.17 -14.26 -14.36
N GLY A 109 28.75 -13.87 -13.22
CA GLY A 109 30.13 -13.42 -13.23
C GLY A 109 30.81 -13.30 -11.88
N SER A 110 31.88 -12.51 -11.84
CA SER A 110 32.76 -12.35 -10.68
C SER A 110 32.61 -11.01 -9.95
N GLY A 111 31.89 -10.03 -10.53
CA GLY A 111 31.74 -8.68 -10.02
C GLY A 111 30.54 -8.49 -9.09
N ASN A 112 30.79 -7.92 -7.90
CA ASN A 112 29.74 -7.56 -6.94
C ASN A 112 29.01 -6.27 -7.36
N PRO A 113 27.71 -6.09 -7.01
CA PRO A 113 26.93 -4.86 -7.21
C PRO A 113 27.49 -3.64 -6.44
N THR A 114 28.60 -3.12 -6.93
CA THR A 114 29.41 -2.06 -6.31
C THR A 114 30.11 -1.27 -7.43
N LEU A 115 30.56 -0.05 -7.14
CA LEU A 115 31.35 0.74 -8.10
C LEU A 115 32.58 -0.03 -8.61
N SER A 116 33.29 -0.73 -7.71
CA SER A 116 34.45 -1.53 -8.10
C SER A 116 34.07 -2.73 -8.96
N GLY A 117 33.05 -3.49 -8.58
CA GLY A 117 32.67 -4.71 -9.30
C GLY A 117 31.96 -4.46 -10.64
N TRP A 118 31.30 -3.32 -10.82
CA TRP A 118 30.58 -3.00 -12.06
C TRP A 118 31.31 -2.00 -12.96
N GLY A 119 32.34 -1.30 -12.46
CA GLY A 119 33.07 -0.27 -13.21
C GLY A 119 34.60 -0.37 -13.18
N ALA A 120 35.21 -0.67 -12.03
CA ALA A 120 36.66 -0.46 -11.83
C ALA A 120 37.54 -1.73 -11.86
N ASN A 121 37.03 -2.91 -11.49
CA ASN A 121 37.77 -4.17 -11.50
C ASN A 121 37.71 -4.83 -12.88
N ASP A 122 38.75 -5.58 -13.24
CA ASP A 122 38.74 -6.44 -14.43
C ASP A 122 38.02 -7.75 -14.06
N GLU A 123 36.68 -7.73 -14.23
CA GLU A 123 35.75 -8.80 -13.88
C GLU A 123 35.37 -9.63 -15.11
N LEU A 124 35.04 -10.90 -14.88
CA LEU A 124 34.61 -11.83 -15.92
C LEU A 124 33.10 -12.03 -15.84
N TRP A 125 32.41 -11.82 -16.95
CA TRP A 125 30.96 -11.98 -17.08
C TRP A 125 30.64 -12.92 -18.25
N THR A 126 29.76 -13.87 -18.01
CA THR A 126 29.10 -14.64 -19.07
C THR A 126 27.68 -14.13 -19.20
N VAL A 127 27.39 -13.51 -20.34
CA VAL A 127 26.07 -12.96 -20.66
C VAL A 127 25.35 -13.90 -21.63
N VAL A 128 24.10 -14.21 -21.33
CA VAL A 128 23.16 -14.93 -22.21
C VAL A 128 21.97 -14.01 -22.47
N GLU A 129 21.68 -13.79 -23.75
CA GLU A 129 20.58 -12.96 -24.21
C GLU A 129 19.62 -13.81 -25.03
N THR A 130 18.33 -13.63 -24.81
CA THR A 130 17.26 -14.29 -25.55
C THR A 130 16.23 -13.25 -25.94
N GLU A 131 15.70 -13.37 -27.16
CA GLU A 131 14.72 -12.45 -27.74
C GLU A 131 13.56 -13.26 -28.36
N HIS A 132 12.47 -12.58 -28.71
CA HIS A 132 11.33 -13.17 -29.42
C HIS A 132 10.78 -14.43 -28.71
N GLY A 133 10.75 -14.40 -27.38
CA GLY A 133 10.22 -15.48 -26.54
C GLY A 133 11.12 -16.72 -26.50
N ALA A 134 12.33 -16.66 -27.07
CA ALA A 134 13.30 -17.74 -26.98
C ALA A 134 13.75 -17.99 -25.54
N SER A 135 14.27 -19.19 -25.30
CA SER A 135 14.88 -19.61 -24.04
C SER A 135 16.29 -20.15 -24.26
N HIS A 136 17.05 -20.27 -23.18
CA HIS A 136 18.39 -20.84 -23.15
C HIS A 136 18.55 -21.80 -21.95
N PRO A 137 19.35 -22.90 -22.04
CA PRO A 137 19.55 -23.82 -20.92
C PRO A 137 20.01 -23.15 -19.61
N VAL A 138 20.87 -22.13 -19.68
CA VAL A 138 21.26 -21.31 -18.51
C VAL A 138 20.06 -20.67 -17.80
N LEU A 139 19.01 -20.25 -18.53
CA LEU A 139 17.80 -19.68 -17.91
C LEU A 139 16.99 -20.76 -17.18
N ALA A 140 16.91 -21.97 -17.75
CA ALA A 140 16.26 -23.11 -17.10
C ALA A 140 17.02 -23.55 -15.85
N ASP A 141 18.35 -23.72 -15.95
CA ASP A 141 19.20 -24.06 -14.80
C ASP A 141 19.14 -22.96 -13.72
N LEU A 142 19.01 -21.68 -14.09
CA LEU A 142 18.83 -20.58 -13.15
C LEU A 142 17.47 -20.64 -12.46
N ALA A 143 16.40 -20.99 -13.19
CA ALA A 143 15.07 -21.16 -12.62
C ALA A 143 15.08 -22.25 -11.54
N ASP A 144 15.64 -23.41 -11.86
CA ASP A 144 15.78 -24.53 -10.90
C ASP A 144 16.58 -24.11 -9.66
N TRP A 145 17.69 -23.39 -9.87
CA TRP A 145 18.51 -22.89 -8.77
C TRP A 145 17.77 -21.88 -7.88
N LEU A 146 17.03 -20.93 -8.48
CA LEU A 146 16.27 -19.92 -7.74
C LEU A 146 15.13 -20.53 -6.92
N ASP A 147 14.48 -21.58 -7.42
CA ASP A 147 13.43 -22.30 -6.70
C ASP A 147 14.00 -23.09 -5.50
N GLU A 148 15.15 -23.74 -5.68
CA GLU A 148 15.82 -24.54 -4.65
C GLU A 148 16.57 -23.70 -3.61
N LEU A 149 17.03 -22.49 -3.96
CA LEU A 149 17.87 -21.64 -3.12
C LEU A 149 17.34 -21.43 -1.68
N PRO A 150 16.05 -21.12 -1.45
CA PRO A 150 15.51 -20.90 -0.10
C PRO A 150 15.48 -22.17 0.77
N ALA A 151 15.74 -23.35 0.21
CA ALA A 151 15.84 -24.60 0.98
C ALA A 151 17.19 -24.74 1.72
N VAL A 152 18.22 -24.00 1.31
CA VAL A 152 19.57 -24.06 1.89
C VAL A 152 20.13 -22.71 2.32
N VAL A 153 19.62 -21.61 1.78
CA VAL A 153 19.95 -20.23 2.17
C VAL A 153 18.76 -19.64 2.90
N HIS A 154 19.00 -19.05 4.07
CA HIS A 154 17.96 -18.38 4.83
C HIS A 154 17.74 -16.95 4.29
N LEU A 155 16.49 -16.66 3.99
CA LEU A 155 15.98 -15.40 3.45
C LEU A 155 14.69 -15.04 4.22
N ALA A 156 14.32 -13.76 4.20
CA ALA A 156 12.98 -13.39 4.63
C ALA A 156 11.91 -14.07 3.74
N PRO A 157 10.72 -14.44 4.28
CA PRO A 157 9.71 -15.18 3.52
C PRO A 157 9.30 -14.53 2.19
N TRP A 158 9.16 -13.20 2.16
CA TRP A 158 8.81 -12.45 0.95
C TRP A 158 9.97 -12.39 -0.06
N SER A 159 11.23 -12.37 0.37
CA SER A 159 12.37 -12.49 -0.53
C SER A 159 12.43 -13.88 -1.16
N ALA A 160 12.21 -14.93 -0.37
CA ALA A 160 12.13 -16.30 -0.89
C ALA A 160 10.96 -16.47 -1.86
N ALA A 161 9.78 -15.91 -1.56
CA ALA A 161 8.63 -15.93 -2.46
C ALA A 161 8.93 -15.22 -3.79
N HIS A 162 9.54 -14.03 -3.74
CA HIS A 162 9.90 -13.28 -4.94
C HIS A 162 10.90 -14.06 -5.84
N LEU A 163 11.89 -14.74 -5.27
CA LEU A 163 12.80 -15.58 -6.05
C LEU A 163 12.08 -16.77 -6.72
N ARG A 164 11.12 -17.40 -6.04
CA ARG A 164 10.29 -18.47 -6.63
C ARG A 164 9.37 -17.96 -7.72
N GLU A 165 8.85 -16.74 -7.60
CA GLU A 165 8.07 -16.11 -8.67
C GLU A 165 8.92 -15.91 -9.93
N ILE A 166 10.15 -15.40 -9.77
CA ILE A 166 11.10 -15.27 -10.88
C ILE A 166 11.43 -16.65 -11.48
N ALA A 167 11.66 -17.67 -10.64
CA ALA A 167 11.89 -19.04 -11.10
C ALA A 167 10.71 -19.57 -11.94
N ALA A 168 9.47 -19.34 -11.50
CA ALA A 168 8.28 -19.73 -12.22
C ALA A 168 8.16 -19.02 -13.58
N LEU A 169 8.46 -17.72 -13.65
CA LEU A 169 8.47 -16.96 -14.91
C LEU A 169 9.50 -17.51 -15.90
N LEU A 170 10.72 -17.80 -15.44
CA LEU A 170 11.77 -18.39 -16.28
C LEU A 170 11.40 -19.81 -16.74
N THR A 171 10.78 -20.60 -15.86
CA THR A 171 10.30 -21.95 -16.18
C THR A 171 9.21 -21.92 -17.24
N GLU A 172 8.22 -21.05 -17.07
CA GLU A 172 7.13 -20.85 -18.04
C GLU A 172 7.69 -20.44 -19.40
N ARG A 173 8.60 -19.46 -19.42
CA ARG A 173 9.28 -19.03 -20.64
C ARG A 173 10.04 -20.18 -21.31
N HIS A 174 10.72 -21.00 -20.53
CA HIS A 174 11.45 -22.16 -21.07
C HIS A 174 10.53 -23.19 -21.70
N ILE A 175 9.42 -23.54 -21.03
CA ILE A 175 8.42 -24.50 -21.50
C ILE A 175 7.74 -24.02 -22.79
N ASN A 176 7.44 -22.72 -22.88
CA ASN A 176 6.70 -22.13 -23.99
C ASN A 176 7.59 -21.68 -25.16
N ALA A 177 8.92 -21.75 -25.02
CA ALA A 177 9.84 -21.31 -26.05
C ALA A 177 9.67 -22.12 -27.35
N PRO A 178 9.82 -21.50 -28.53
CA PRO A 178 9.83 -22.22 -29.81
C PRO A 178 10.88 -23.34 -29.79
N SER A 179 10.55 -24.51 -30.36
CA SER A 179 11.47 -25.64 -30.42
C SER A 179 12.76 -25.25 -31.16
N GLY A 180 13.83 -25.05 -30.39
CA GLY A 180 15.16 -24.78 -30.90
C GLY A 180 16.01 -26.06 -30.89
N ASP A 181 16.73 -26.30 -31.98
CA ASP A 181 17.76 -27.33 -32.02
C ASP A 181 18.97 -26.89 -31.18
N SER A 182 19.00 -27.25 -29.89
CA SER A 182 20.11 -28.00 -29.27
C SER A 182 20.14 -27.88 -27.74
N ASP A 183 20.25 -29.03 -27.08
CA ASP A 183 20.74 -29.19 -25.69
C ASP A 183 22.25 -28.84 -25.55
N ALA A 184 22.88 -28.31 -26.61
CA ALA A 184 24.31 -28.04 -26.67
C ALA A 184 24.56 -26.54 -26.43
N GLY A 185 25.19 -26.21 -25.31
CA GLY A 185 25.52 -24.83 -24.96
C GLY A 185 26.07 -24.68 -23.55
N PRO A 186 26.34 -23.44 -23.10
CA PRO A 186 26.69 -23.15 -21.71
C PRO A 186 25.64 -23.70 -20.74
N ARG A 187 26.08 -24.20 -19.59
CA ARG A 187 25.25 -24.70 -18.49
C ARG A 187 25.58 -23.96 -17.21
N LEU A 188 24.57 -23.70 -16.39
CA LEU A 188 24.79 -23.12 -15.06
C LEU A 188 25.09 -24.25 -14.07
N LEU A 189 26.13 -24.08 -13.27
CA LEU A 189 26.49 -24.97 -12.16
C LEU A 189 26.40 -24.20 -10.84
N HIS A 190 25.90 -24.86 -9.80
CA HIS A 190 25.80 -24.31 -8.44
C HIS A 190 26.25 -25.35 -7.42
N ASN A 191 26.50 -24.93 -6.17
CA ASN A 191 26.94 -25.85 -5.11
C ASN A 191 25.97 -26.06 -3.94
N LEU A 192 24.67 -25.85 -4.12
CA LEU A 192 23.68 -25.97 -3.04
C LEU A 192 23.78 -27.31 -2.29
N HIS A 193 23.88 -28.42 -3.03
CA HIS A 193 23.92 -29.78 -2.48
C HIS A 193 25.17 -30.60 -2.80
N ARG A 194 25.95 -30.20 -3.81
CA ARG A 194 27.17 -30.89 -4.26
C ARG A 194 28.23 -29.86 -4.62
N GLY A 195 29.49 -30.06 -4.23
CA GLY A 195 30.57 -29.14 -4.59
C GLY A 195 30.72 -28.96 -6.11
N LEU A 196 31.12 -27.77 -6.57
CA LEU A 196 31.32 -27.48 -8.00
C LEU A 196 32.39 -28.39 -8.64
N LEU A 197 33.47 -28.66 -7.90
CA LEU A 197 34.57 -29.47 -8.41
C LEU A 197 34.14 -30.91 -8.74
N ASP A 198 33.20 -31.47 -7.98
CA ASP A 198 32.70 -32.83 -8.21
C ASP A 198 31.85 -32.91 -9.48
N GLN A 199 31.34 -31.78 -9.98
CA GLN A 199 30.52 -31.70 -11.19
C GLN A 199 31.37 -31.56 -12.46
N LEU A 200 32.64 -31.14 -12.34
CA LEU A 200 33.57 -31.10 -13.47
C LEU A 200 33.93 -32.52 -13.92
N PRO A 201 34.25 -32.76 -15.21
CA PRO A 201 34.65 -34.08 -15.70
C PRO A 201 36.00 -34.55 -15.10
N PRO A 202 36.25 -35.87 -14.99
CA PRO A 202 37.57 -36.39 -14.67
C PRO A 202 38.59 -36.13 -15.78
N GLY A 203 39.85 -36.01 -15.37
CA GLY A 203 41.00 -36.06 -16.26
C GLY A 203 41.25 -37.41 -16.94
N PRO A 204 42.34 -37.51 -17.73
CA PRO A 204 43.38 -36.50 -17.90
C PRO A 204 43.01 -35.37 -18.87
N VAL A 205 43.63 -34.20 -18.67
CA VAL A 205 43.53 -33.03 -19.55
C VAL A 205 44.92 -32.61 -20.03
N ASP A 206 45.01 -31.95 -21.18
CA ASP A 206 46.29 -31.52 -21.77
C ASP A 206 46.84 -30.28 -21.05
N GLU A 207 46.02 -29.25 -20.87
CA GLU A 207 46.41 -28.01 -20.19
C GLU A 207 45.34 -27.57 -19.20
N LEU A 208 45.77 -26.98 -18.08
CA LEU A 208 44.91 -26.34 -17.08
C LEU A 208 45.40 -24.90 -16.82
N HIS A 209 44.56 -23.92 -17.07
CA HIS A 209 44.75 -22.52 -16.70
C HIS A 209 43.76 -22.14 -15.61
N ALA A 210 44.25 -21.52 -14.54
CA ALA A 210 43.39 -21.06 -13.46
C ALA A 210 43.80 -19.68 -12.96
N TYR A 211 42.82 -18.87 -12.60
CA TYR A 211 43.03 -17.60 -11.90
C TYR A 211 41.85 -17.33 -10.98
N ALA A 212 42.16 -16.93 -9.74
CA ALA A 212 41.24 -16.29 -8.82
C ALA A 212 42.02 -15.38 -7.87
N PRO A 213 41.43 -14.29 -7.38
CA PRO A 213 42.08 -13.39 -6.43
C PRO A 213 42.34 -14.04 -5.06
N PHE A 214 41.69 -15.16 -4.72
CA PHE A 214 41.89 -15.84 -3.45
C PHE A 214 42.20 -17.32 -3.64
N VAL A 215 43.30 -17.76 -3.04
CA VAL A 215 43.68 -19.17 -2.87
C VAL A 215 43.60 -19.51 -1.38
N ASP A 216 43.03 -20.66 -1.04
CA ASP A 216 42.91 -21.03 0.37
C ASP A 216 44.28 -21.26 1.03
N ALA A 217 44.36 -20.95 2.33
CA ALA A 217 45.60 -21.02 3.10
C ALA A 217 46.20 -22.44 3.23
N THR A 218 45.46 -23.47 2.83
CA THR A 218 45.89 -24.88 2.85
C THR A 218 46.27 -25.42 1.46
N GLY A 219 45.96 -24.68 0.39
CA GLY A 219 46.11 -25.12 -1.00
C GLY A 219 45.20 -26.29 -1.36
N ASP A 220 44.17 -26.56 -0.55
CA ASP A 220 43.33 -27.76 -0.63
C ASP A 220 42.52 -27.79 -1.93
N ALA A 221 41.89 -26.66 -2.30
CA ALA A 221 41.11 -26.60 -3.52
C ALA A 221 41.96 -26.75 -4.77
N LEU A 222 43.14 -26.12 -4.79
CA LEU A 222 44.07 -26.22 -5.91
C LEU A 222 44.58 -27.65 -6.09
N ARG A 223 44.97 -28.32 -4.99
CA ARG A 223 45.39 -29.73 -5.02
C ARG A 223 44.26 -30.63 -5.54
N LYS A 224 43.04 -30.50 -5.01
CA LYS A 224 41.88 -31.29 -5.47
C LYS A 224 41.54 -31.03 -6.93
N LEU A 225 41.69 -29.80 -7.41
CA LEU A 225 41.46 -29.45 -8.82
C LEU A 225 42.45 -30.18 -9.74
N VAL A 226 43.73 -30.17 -9.38
CA VAL A 226 44.78 -30.89 -10.10
C VAL A 226 44.55 -32.40 -10.03
N ASP A 227 44.18 -32.94 -8.88
CA ASP A 227 43.85 -34.37 -8.71
C ASP A 227 42.65 -34.78 -9.58
N ARG A 228 41.61 -33.93 -9.67
CA ARG A 228 40.39 -34.18 -10.44
C ARG A 228 40.66 -34.22 -11.94
N LEU A 229 41.40 -33.23 -12.45
CA LEU A 229 41.62 -33.04 -13.89
C LEU A 229 42.90 -33.70 -14.41
N ALA A 230 43.82 -34.10 -13.54
CA ALA A 230 45.11 -34.70 -13.89
C ALA A 230 45.79 -34.03 -15.11
N PRO A 231 46.08 -32.72 -15.06
CA PRO A 231 46.60 -31.97 -16.20
C PRO A 231 48.05 -32.32 -16.53
N ARG A 232 48.39 -32.39 -17.83
CA ARG A 232 49.80 -32.52 -18.26
C ARG A 232 50.60 -31.25 -18.00
N ARG A 233 49.98 -30.08 -18.14
CA ARG A 233 50.58 -28.77 -17.84
C ARG A 233 49.58 -27.89 -17.07
N THR A 234 50.05 -27.19 -16.05
CA THR A 234 49.24 -26.24 -15.27
C THR A 234 49.85 -24.84 -15.32
N THR A 235 49.04 -23.82 -15.59
CA THR A 235 49.43 -22.41 -15.46
C THR A 235 48.52 -21.73 -14.46
N LEU A 236 49.08 -21.27 -13.34
CA LEU A 236 48.33 -20.51 -12.33
C LEU A 236 48.67 -19.01 -12.47
N GLY A 237 47.67 -18.19 -12.72
CA GLY A 237 47.82 -16.73 -12.67
C GLY A 237 47.84 -16.22 -11.23
N LEU A 238 48.67 -15.23 -10.93
CA LEU A 238 48.66 -14.50 -9.65
C LEU A 238 49.01 -13.02 -9.88
N GLN A 239 48.36 -12.11 -9.14
CA GLN A 239 48.80 -10.73 -8.97
C GLN A 239 49.59 -10.63 -7.65
N PRO A 240 50.92 -10.39 -7.68
CA PRO A 240 51.79 -10.54 -6.51
C PRO A 240 51.35 -9.82 -5.23
N ARG A 241 50.72 -8.64 -5.35
CA ARG A 241 50.25 -7.78 -4.25
C ARG A 241 48.74 -7.86 -4.04
N TRP A 242 47.97 -8.18 -5.09
CA TRP A 242 46.50 -8.15 -5.04
C TRP A 242 45.83 -9.50 -4.89
N SER A 243 46.46 -10.59 -5.34
CA SER A 243 45.99 -11.95 -5.02
C SER A 243 46.34 -12.30 -3.58
N SER A 244 45.45 -13.00 -2.89
CA SER A 244 45.64 -13.60 -1.57
C SER A 244 46.14 -15.03 -1.71
N TYR A 245 47.43 -15.25 -1.46
CA TYR A 245 48.06 -16.57 -1.52
C TYR A 245 49.23 -16.71 -0.52
N ASP A 246 49.65 -17.95 -0.30
CA ASP A 246 50.89 -18.30 0.38
C ASP A 246 51.75 -19.14 -0.57
N ALA A 247 52.95 -18.65 -0.90
CA ALA A 247 53.80 -19.26 -1.93
C ALA A 247 54.16 -20.72 -1.62
N GLU A 248 54.47 -21.05 -0.37
CA GLU A 248 54.83 -22.41 0.04
C GLU A 248 53.64 -23.36 -0.06
N THR A 249 52.45 -22.88 0.30
CA THR A 249 51.20 -23.61 0.12
C THR A 249 50.88 -23.89 -1.35
N VAL A 250 51.04 -22.90 -2.23
CA VAL A 250 50.84 -23.06 -3.68
C VAL A 250 51.84 -24.06 -4.27
N LYS A 251 53.12 -23.96 -3.88
CA LYS A 251 54.15 -24.93 -4.29
C LYS A 251 53.80 -26.35 -3.86
N ALA A 252 53.38 -26.53 -2.61
CA ALA A 252 53.01 -27.84 -2.07
C ALA A 252 51.80 -28.44 -2.80
N ALA A 253 50.80 -27.62 -3.15
CA ALA A 253 49.61 -28.04 -3.88
C ALA A 253 49.90 -28.46 -5.33
N LEU A 254 50.91 -27.86 -5.98
CA LEU A 254 51.25 -28.09 -7.38
C LEU A 254 52.49 -28.98 -7.59
N LYS A 255 53.12 -29.48 -6.53
CA LYS A 255 54.43 -30.17 -6.57
C LYS A 255 54.49 -31.37 -7.53
N ASP A 256 53.37 -32.07 -7.69
CA ASP A 256 53.26 -33.30 -8.50
C ASP A 256 52.76 -33.01 -9.93
N SER A 257 52.57 -31.73 -10.28
CA SER A 257 52.13 -31.28 -11.60
C SER A 257 53.23 -30.48 -12.31
N SER A 258 53.27 -30.53 -13.64
CA SER A 258 54.12 -29.64 -14.43
C SER A 258 53.51 -28.23 -14.43
N ALA A 259 53.81 -27.46 -13.39
CA ALA A 259 53.18 -26.16 -13.14
C ALA A 259 54.11 -24.96 -13.35
N GLU A 260 53.56 -23.91 -13.94
CA GLU A 260 54.17 -22.59 -14.08
C GLU A 260 53.28 -21.52 -13.44
N ILE A 261 53.89 -20.48 -12.90
CA ILE A 261 53.19 -19.32 -12.36
C ILE A 261 53.27 -18.17 -13.34
N ARG A 262 52.14 -17.58 -13.69
CA ARG A 262 52.09 -16.35 -14.46
C ARG A 262 51.82 -15.18 -13.52
N LEU A 263 52.84 -14.37 -13.26
CA LEU A 263 52.70 -13.15 -12.46
C LEU A 263 52.15 -12.04 -13.35
N LEU A 264 50.86 -11.76 -13.20
CA LEU A 264 50.11 -10.81 -14.02
C LEU A 264 50.43 -9.37 -13.61
N ASP A 265 50.39 -8.46 -14.58
CA ASP A 265 50.61 -7.03 -14.34
C ASP A 265 49.52 -6.46 -13.43
N GLU A 266 49.91 -5.51 -12.57
CA GLU A 266 49.05 -4.88 -11.56
C GLU A 266 48.66 -3.45 -11.96
N THR A 267 48.26 -3.27 -13.21
CA THR A 267 47.72 -1.99 -13.72
C THR A 267 46.26 -1.79 -13.31
N ARG A 268 45.49 -2.88 -13.20
CA ARG A 268 44.09 -2.92 -12.74
C ARG A 268 43.83 -4.23 -11.98
N MET A 269 43.03 -4.16 -10.90
CA MET A 269 42.74 -5.35 -10.10
C MET A 269 41.98 -6.37 -10.94
N ARG A 270 42.58 -7.54 -11.14
CA ARG A 270 41.94 -8.65 -11.85
C ARG A 270 41.16 -9.46 -10.84
N HIS A 271 39.86 -9.49 -11.04
CA HIS A 271 38.94 -10.12 -10.12
C HIS A 271 38.02 -11.12 -10.83
N GLY A 272 38.11 -11.21 -12.17
CA GLY A 272 37.69 -12.35 -12.97
C GLY A 272 38.17 -13.67 -12.39
N LYS A 273 37.29 -14.66 -12.31
CA LYS A 273 37.60 -16.00 -11.77
C LYS A 273 37.31 -17.03 -12.84
N PHE A 274 38.28 -17.88 -13.12
CA PHE A 274 38.07 -18.98 -14.06
C PHE A 274 38.95 -20.19 -13.76
N ILE A 275 38.44 -21.33 -14.21
CA ILE A 275 39.17 -22.58 -14.37
C ILE A 275 38.94 -23.01 -15.82
N GLN A 276 40.00 -23.02 -16.62
CA GLN A 276 39.94 -23.36 -18.04
C GLN A 276 40.86 -24.54 -18.31
N TRP A 277 40.37 -25.55 -19.03
CA TRP A 277 41.19 -26.71 -19.39
C TRP A 277 40.99 -27.12 -20.83
N GLN A 278 42.01 -27.78 -21.38
CA GLN A 278 42.01 -28.31 -22.74
C GLN A 278 42.03 -29.83 -22.72
N GLN A 279 41.17 -30.46 -23.54
CA GLN A 279 41.15 -31.90 -23.77
C GLN A 279 41.03 -32.16 -25.28
N GLY A 280 42.12 -32.60 -25.89
CA GLY A 280 42.24 -32.66 -27.35
C GLY A 280 42.11 -31.28 -27.98
N ASP A 281 41.22 -31.15 -28.97
CA ASP A 281 40.98 -29.89 -29.69
C ASP A 281 39.93 -29.00 -29.01
N ARG A 282 39.36 -29.43 -27.88
CA ARG A 282 38.30 -28.70 -27.17
C ARG A 282 38.85 -28.05 -25.91
N ARG A 283 38.42 -26.81 -25.68
CA ARG A 283 38.72 -26.05 -24.47
C ARG A 283 37.43 -25.72 -23.74
N TYR A 284 37.44 -25.98 -22.45
CA TYR A 284 36.30 -25.78 -21.56
C TYR A 284 36.66 -24.76 -20.50
N ALA A 285 35.68 -23.99 -20.06
CA ALA A 285 35.86 -23.03 -18.98
C ALA A 285 34.72 -23.15 -17.96
N LEU A 286 35.08 -22.99 -16.70
CA LEU A 286 34.19 -22.67 -15.60
C LEU A 286 34.47 -21.22 -15.18
N THR A 287 33.47 -20.35 -15.35
CA THR A 287 33.56 -18.91 -15.02
C THR A 287 32.47 -18.54 -14.01
N GLY A 288 32.68 -17.53 -13.17
CA GLY A 288 31.63 -17.05 -12.25
C GLY A 288 32.16 -16.57 -10.91
N SER A 289 31.42 -16.87 -9.83
CA SER A 289 31.75 -16.42 -8.49
C SER A 289 32.84 -17.20 -7.73
N PRO A 290 33.15 -18.49 -7.99
CA PRO A 290 33.96 -19.27 -7.07
C PRO A 290 35.46 -18.90 -7.15
N ASN A 291 36.05 -18.66 -5.99
CA ASN A 291 37.50 -18.55 -5.84
C ASN A 291 38.18 -19.92 -5.80
N LEU A 292 39.52 -19.98 -5.87
CA LEU A 292 40.32 -21.20 -5.70
C LEU A 292 40.43 -21.60 -4.22
N THR A 293 39.28 -21.79 -3.57
CA THR A 293 39.18 -22.09 -2.14
C THR A 293 38.26 -23.26 -1.87
N ARG A 294 38.53 -24.00 -0.78
CA ARG A 294 37.72 -25.16 -0.39
C ARG A 294 36.24 -24.84 -0.16
N PRO A 295 35.83 -23.74 0.52
CA PRO A 295 34.42 -23.40 0.67
C PRO A 295 33.70 -23.06 -0.64
N ALA A 296 34.42 -22.52 -1.64
CA ALA A 296 33.83 -22.15 -2.93
C ALA A 296 33.71 -23.34 -3.90
N LEU A 297 34.76 -24.16 -4.03
CA LEU A 297 34.83 -25.19 -5.07
C LEU A 297 34.47 -26.60 -4.57
N CYS A 298 34.81 -26.92 -3.32
CA CYS A 298 34.85 -28.31 -2.87
C CYS A 298 33.74 -28.69 -1.90
N THR A 299 33.09 -27.72 -1.28
CA THR A 299 32.11 -27.95 -0.20
C THR A 299 30.75 -27.43 -0.67
N SER A 300 29.70 -28.21 -0.46
CA SER A 300 28.34 -27.74 -0.77
C SER A 300 27.89 -26.67 0.23
N THR A 301 26.97 -25.78 -0.18
CA THR A 301 26.40 -24.76 0.71
C THR A 301 25.75 -25.39 1.93
N ARG A 302 25.03 -26.50 1.75
CA ARG A 302 24.39 -27.27 2.83
C ARG A 302 25.40 -27.78 3.87
N GLU A 303 26.60 -28.15 3.44
CA GLU A 303 27.67 -28.66 4.31
C GLU A 303 28.56 -27.56 4.91
N GLY A 304 28.27 -26.29 4.64
CA GLY A 304 29.05 -25.15 5.16
C GLY A 304 30.04 -24.54 4.17
N GLY A 305 29.93 -24.88 2.88
CA GLY A 305 30.55 -24.11 1.81
C GLY A 305 29.85 -22.78 1.60
N ASN A 306 30.43 -21.94 0.75
CA ASN A 306 29.76 -20.74 0.26
C ASN A 306 28.56 -21.12 -0.62
N CYS A 307 27.65 -20.20 -0.87
CA CYS A 307 26.70 -20.29 -1.98
C CYS A 307 27.37 -19.68 -3.22
N GLU A 308 27.70 -20.50 -4.21
CA GLU A 308 28.41 -20.09 -5.43
C GLU A 308 27.62 -20.47 -6.68
N LEU A 309 27.83 -19.69 -7.74
CA LEU A 309 27.23 -19.90 -9.06
C LEU A 309 28.30 -19.74 -10.14
N ALA A 310 28.30 -20.64 -11.12
CA ALA A 310 29.27 -20.66 -12.20
C ALA A 310 28.63 -21.08 -13.52
N VAL A 311 29.22 -20.68 -14.64
CA VAL A 311 28.85 -21.14 -15.98
C VAL A 311 29.93 -22.08 -16.49
N PHE A 312 29.51 -23.27 -16.90
CA PHE A 312 30.33 -24.24 -17.61
C PHE A 312 30.05 -24.15 -19.11
N ALA A 313 31.07 -23.86 -19.91
CA ALA A 313 30.94 -23.71 -21.35
C ALA A 313 32.17 -24.24 -22.11
N THR A 314 32.01 -24.44 -23.42
CA THR A 314 33.14 -24.55 -24.33
C THR A 314 33.63 -23.15 -24.66
N GLU A 315 34.90 -22.86 -24.40
CA GLU A 315 35.51 -21.53 -24.61
C GLU A 315 36.80 -21.70 -25.40
N PRO A 316 36.81 -21.43 -26.71
CA PRO A 316 38.00 -21.62 -27.54
C PRO A 316 39.11 -20.62 -27.20
N SER A 317 38.78 -19.41 -26.76
CA SER A 317 39.78 -18.36 -26.47
C SER A 317 40.47 -18.60 -25.12
N PRO A 318 41.79 -18.39 -25.02
CA PRO A 318 42.45 -18.38 -23.72
C PRO A 318 41.88 -17.28 -22.81
N LEU A 319 41.48 -17.65 -21.58
CA LEU A 319 41.01 -16.67 -20.58
C LEU A 319 42.15 -16.07 -19.76
N LEU A 320 43.26 -16.81 -19.60
CA LEU A 320 44.45 -16.30 -18.94
C LEU A 320 45.18 -15.36 -19.91
N PRO A 321 45.41 -14.07 -19.55
CA PRO A 321 46.11 -13.15 -20.43
C PRO A 321 47.55 -13.60 -20.73
N ASP A 322 48.03 -13.26 -21.93
CA ASP A 322 49.41 -13.55 -22.33
C ASP A 322 50.43 -12.56 -21.74
N GLU A 323 49.98 -11.43 -21.18
CA GLU A 323 50.84 -10.54 -20.40
C GLU A 323 51.32 -11.16 -19.07
N GLY A 324 52.31 -10.51 -18.46
CA GLY A 324 52.90 -10.93 -17.20
C GLY A 324 54.12 -11.86 -17.33
N ARG A 325 54.89 -11.95 -16.25
CA ARG A 325 56.14 -12.73 -16.19
C ARG A 325 55.84 -14.19 -15.86
N VAL A 326 56.23 -15.10 -16.75
CA VAL A 326 56.27 -16.54 -16.45
C VAL A 326 57.40 -16.82 -15.46
N THR A 327 57.05 -17.46 -14.35
CA THR A 327 57.93 -17.76 -13.22
C THR A 327 57.85 -19.25 -12.90
N PRO A 328 58.98 -19.97 -12.83
CA PRO A 328 58.98 -21.37 -12.40
C PRO A 328 58.39 -21.51 -10.99
N LEU A 329 57.63 -22.58 -10.73
CA LEU A 329 56.97 -22.81 -9.43
C LEU A 329 57.93 -22.69 -8.24
N GLY A 330 59.14 -23.27 -8.35
CA GLY A 330 60.16 -23.20 -7.29
C GLY A 330 60.65 -21.78 -6.97
N SER A 331 60.51 -20.83 -7.89
CA SER A 331 60.89 -19.43 -7.73
C SER A 331 59.77 -18.54 -7.19
N LEU A 332 58.55 -19.06 -6.99
CA LEU A 332 57.46 -18.30 -6.38
C LEU A 332 57.83 -17.92 -4.93
N THR A 333 57.60 -16.66 -4.57
CA THR A 333 57.82 -16.14 -3.20
C THR A 333 56.68 -15.21 -2.83
N GLY A 334 56.50 -14.95 -1.54
CA GLY A 334 55.48 -14.02 -1.05
C GLY A 334 54.36 -14.70 -0.26
N ARG A 335 53.77 -13.92 0.64
CA ARG A 335 52.60 -14.30 1.43
C ARG A 335 51.73 -13.06 1.61
N THR A 336 50.56 -13.07 1.00
CA THR A 336 49.59 -11.96 1.02
C THR A 336 48.29 -12.32 1.71
N ILE A 337 48.10 -13.61 2.08
CA ILE A 337 47.00 -14.04 2.94
C ILE A 337 47.06 -13.27 4.25
N ARG A 338 46.02 -12.48 4.50
CA ARG A 338 45.81 -11.82 5.79
C ARG A 338 45.02 -12.76 6.70
N PRO A 339 45.37 -12.88 7.98
CA PRO A 339 44.53 -13.58 8.94
C PRO A 339 43.15 -12.93 8.95
N PHE A 340 42.11 -13.69 8.59
CA PHE A 340 40.72 -13.25 8.69
C PHE A 340 40.07 -14.02 9.84
N THR A 341 39.73 -13.32 10.91
CA THR A 341 38.84 -13.83 11.96
C THR A 341 37.41 -13.50 11.57
N ALA A 342 36.68 -14.49 11.06
CA ALA A 342 35.26 -14.35 10.82
C ALA A 342 34.53 -14.22 12.18
N THR A 343 34.06 -13.03 12.51
CA THR A 343 33.06 -12.86 13.57
C THR A 343 31.69 -13.07 12.94
N ALA A 344 31.12 -14.26 13.12
CA ALA A 344 29.73 -14.49 12.72
C ALA A 344 28.82 -13.51 13.50
N PRO A 345 27.94 -12.74 12.82
CA PRO A 345 27.03 -11.85 13.52
C PRO A 345 26.13 -12.67 14.45
N THR A 346 26.03 -12.25 15.71
CA THR A 346 25.26 -12.97 16.73
C THR A 346 23.75 -12.74 16.60
N LEU A 347 23.34 -11.71 15.87
CA LEU A 347 21.96 -11.34 15.62
C LEU A 347 21.85 -10.83 14.18
N VAL A 348 21.00 -11.45 13.37
CA VAL A 348 20.77 -11.05 11.98
C VAL A 348 19.28 -10.90 11.73
N LEU A 349 18.91 -9.70 11.29
CA LEU A 349 17.59 -9.38 10.78
C LEU A 349 17.62 -9.56 9.26
N LEU A 350 16.83 -10.48 8.73
CA LEU A 350 16.75 -10.81 7.29
C LEU A 350 15.79 -9.88 6.54
N GLY A 351 14.91 -9.16 7.23
CA GLY A 351 14.08 -8.15 6.61
C GLY A 351 12.94 -7.66 7.51
N ALA A 352 12.33 -6.57 7.07
CA ALA A 352 11.06 -6.07 7.55
C ALA A 352 10.12 -5.83 6.36
N LYS A 353 8.85 -6.23 6.48
CA LYS A 353 7.80 -5.98 5.49
C LYS A 353 6.63 -5.29 6.17
N VAL A 354 6.05 -4.30 5.52
CA VAL A 354 4.80 -3.69 5.97
C VAL A 354 3.67 -3.99 4.97
N ASP A 355 2.51 -4.33 5.51
CA ASP A 355 1.24 -4.45 4.79
C ASP A 355 0.09 -4.05 5.74
N SER A 356 -1.17 -4.27 5.36
CA SER A 356 -2.30 -3.88 6.20
C SER A 356 -2.40 -4.63 7.54
N ASP A 357 -1.77 -5.80 7.68
CA ASP A 357 -1.80 -6.58 8.92
C ASP A 357 -0.74 -6.10 9.93
N GLY A 358 0.26 -5.33 9.46
CA GLY A 358 1.18 -4.59 10.29
C GLY A 358 2.63 -4.70 9.82
N LEU A 359 3.56 -4.57 10.77
CA LEU A 359 5.00 -4.68 10.51
C LEU A 359 5.49 -6.10 10.82
N HIS A 360 5.91 -6.81 9.80
CA HIS A 360 6.45 -8.16 9.87
C HIS A 360 7.97 -8.13 9.85
N VAL A 361 8.61 -8.78 10.82
CA VAL A 361 10.07 -8.92 10.88
C VAL A 361 10.49 -10.38 10.79
N SER A 362 11.64 -10.63 10.16
CA SER A 362 12.22 -11.97 10.00
C SER A 362 13.67 -11.98 10.47
N LEU A 363 14.00 -12.83 11.43
CA LEU A 363 15.34 -13.09 11.94
C LEU A 363 15.93 -14.35 11.29
N ASP A 364 17.25 -14.41 11.15
CA ASP A 364 17.92 -15.64 10.69
C ASP A 364 17.69 -16.79 11.68
N GLN A 365 18.01 -16.59 12.95
CA GLN A 365 17.82 -17.59 14.01
C GLN A 365 16.99 -17.02 15.17
N GLY A 366 16.31 -17.91 15.90
CA GLY A 366 15.61 -17.53 17.12
C GLY A 366 16.61 -17.27 18.24
N CYS A 367 16.50 -16.12 18.92
CA CYS A 367 17.39 -15.78 20.02
C CYS A 367 16.86 -16.34 21.35
N PRO A 368 17.73 -16.78 22.28
CA PRO A 368 17.31 -17.29 23.59
C PRO A 368 16.72 -16.20 24.50
N THR A 369 17.01 -14.94 24.21
CA THR A 369 16.46 -13.75 24.87
C THR A 369 15.50 -13.04 23.92
N PRO A 370 14.52 -12.27 24.45
CA PRO A 370 13.68 -11.40 23.63
C PRO A 370 14.53 -10.46 22.79
N VAL A 371 14.14 -10.27 21.53
CA VAL A 371 14.83 -9.37 20.60
C VAL A 371 14.01 -8.11 20.45
N LEU A 372 14.59 -6.97 20.79
CA LEU A 372 13.96 -5.68 20.66
C LEU A 372 14.02 -5.21 19.20
N ILE A 373 12.93 -4.66 18.70
CA ILE A 373 12.85 -4.06 17.37
C ILE A 373 12.67 -2.55 17.51
N SER A 374 13.50 -1.82 16.77
CA SER A 374 13.41 -0.37 16.66
C SER A 374 13.26 0.04 15.21
N THR A 375 12.47 1.08 14.96
CA THR A 375 12.28 1.70 13.65
C THR A 375 12.89 3.10 13.64
N SER A 376 13.24 3.57 12.45
CA SER A 376 13.69 4.95 12.23
C SER A 376 13.15 5.46 10.89
N PRO A 377 12.76 6.74 10.78
CA PRO A 377 12.29 7.34 9.52
C PRO A 377 13.28 7.21 8.36
N ASP A 378 14.59 7.26 8.64
CA ASP A 378 15.64 7.28 7.63
C ASP A 378 16.96 6.62 8.05
N GLY A 379 17.03 6.02 9.24
CA GLY A 379 18.23 5.39 9.78
C GLY A 379 19.21 6.34 10.48
N SER A 380 18.90 7.64 10.56
CA SER A 380 19.77 8.63 11.19
C SER A 380 20.08 8.34 12.67
N PRO A 381 21.28 8.68 13.17
CA PRO A 381 21.58 8.60 14.60
C PRO A 381 20.59 9.42 15.42
N GLY A 382 20.04 8.83 16.48
CA GLY A 382 19.10 9.50 17.39
C GLY A 382 17.61 9.45 17.00
N SER A 383 17.27 9.01 15.77
CA SER A 383 15.87 8.91 15.32
C SER A 383 15.21 7.54 15.56
N TRP A 384 15.91 6.64 16.26
CA TRP A 384 15.45 5.27 16.50
C TRP A 384 14.44 5.19 17.63
N THR A 385 13.26 4.66 17.33
CA THR A 385 12.18 4.45 18.30
C THR A 385 11.91 2.95 18.47
N GLU A 386 11.77 2.51 19.72
CA GLU A 386 11.40 1.13 20.03
C GLU A 386 9.90 0.88 19.76
N ILE A 387 9.59 -0.21 19.04
CA ILE A 387 8.20 -0.58 18.73
C ILE A 387 7.70 -1.81 19.50
N GLY A 388 8.62 -2.64 19.99
CA GLY A 388 8.29 -3.86 20.74
C GLY A 388 9.37 -4.92 20.63
N SER A 389 9.07 -6.11 21.17
CA SER A 389 10.01 -7.24 21.17
C SER A 389 9.45 -8.50 20.52
N VAL A 390 10.32 -9.21 19.80
CA VAL A 390 10.12 -10.57 19.33
C VAL A 390 10.37 -11.52 20.51
N PRO A 391 9.42 -12.42 20.85
CA PRO A 391 9.61 -13.37 21.93
C PRO A 391 10.80 -14.30 21.70
N ALA A 392 11.44 -14.73 22.79
CA ALA A 392 12.55 -15.66 22.75
C ALA A 392 12.21 -16.94 21.93
N GLY A 393 13.16 -17.38 21.12
CA GLY A 393 13.08 -18.57 20.26
C GLY A 393 12.29 -18.36 18.96
N ARG A 394 11.62 -17.22 18.76
CA ARG A 394 10.90 -16.93 17.51
C ARG A 394 11.84 -16.38 16.45
N ARG A 395 11.60 -16.78 15.20
CA ARG A 395 12.32 -16.31 13.99
C ARG A 395 11.54 -15.29 13.18
N ALA A 396 10.23 -15.19 13.39
CA ALA A 396 9.38 -14.23 12.72
C ALA A 396 8.34 -13.72 13.71
N TRP A 397 7.95 -12.46 13.55
CA TRP A 397 6.95 -11.82 14.39
C TRP A 397 6.27 -10.69 13.65
N SER A 398 5.01 -10.42 14.00
CA SER A 398 4.22 -9.34 13.44
C SER A 398 3.83 -8.39 14.57
N PHE A 399 4.10 -7.11 14.38
CA PHE A 399 3.61 -6.03 15.23
C PHE A 399 2.37 -5.41 14.58
N PRO A 400 1.40 -4.90 15.37
CA PRO A 400 0.37 -4.02 14.84
C PRO A 400 1.01 -2.89 14.05
N LEU A 401 0.32 -2.37 13.03
CA LEU A 401 0.84 -1.29 12.21
C LEU A 401 1.20 -0.09 13.11
N PRO A 402 2.49 0.31 13.18
CA PRO A 402 2.88 1.49 13.94
C PRO A 402 2.38 2.75 13.23
N GLU A 403 2.10 3.82 13.99
CA GLU A 403 1.66 5.12 13.43
C GLU A 403 2.60 5.64 12.35
N MET A 404 3.91 5.37 12.50
CA MET A 404 4.98 5.65 11.55
C MET A 404 5.91 4.44 11.48
N PRO A 405 5.82 3.57 10.46
CA PRO A 405 6.66 2.37 10.35
C PRO A 405 8.16 2.64 10.26
N GLY A 406 8.54 3.87 9.88
CA GLY A 406 9.91 4.24 9.55
C GLY A 406 10.40 3.56 8.27
N ALA A 407 11.47 4.07 7.65
CA ALA A 407 12.07 3.42 6.49
C ALA A 407 13.06 2.31 6.87
N ALA A 408 13.60 2.37 8.09
CA ALA A 408 14.70 1.54 8.56
C ALA A 408 14.31 0.79 9.83
N VAL A 409 14.77 -0.45 9.95
CA VAL A 409 14.51 -1.34 11.10
C VAL A 409 15.82 -1.97 11.55
N ARG A 410 16.03 -2.03 12.86
CA ARG A 410 17.12 -2.79 13.48
C ARG A 410 16.62 -3.63 14.62
N ALA A 411 17.36 -4.69 14.91
CA ALA A 411 17.11 -5.58 16.03
C ALA A 411 18.25 -5.46 17.05
N THR A 412 17.92 -5.46 18.34
CA THR A 412 18.90 -5.52 19.42
C THR A 412 18.53 -6.62 20.42
N CYS A 413 19.51 -7.27 21.03
CA CYS A 413 19.26 -8.21 22.12
C CYS A 413 20.40 -8.19 23.14
N VAL A 414 20.07 -8.48 24.40
CA VAL A 414 21.07 -8.67 25.45
C VAL A 414 21.58 -10.10 25.40
N ARG A 415 22.90 -10.25 25.31
CA ARG A 415 23.61 -11.53 25.31
C ARG A 415 23.70 -12.09 26.74
N PRO A 416 23.88 -13.41 26.89
CA PRO A 416 24.04 -14.05 28.21
C PRO A 416 25.22 -13.54 29.04
N ASP A 417 26.23 -12.94 28.40
CA ASP A 417 27.41 -12.35 29.04
C ASP A 417 27.18 -10.89 29.51
N GLY A 418 25.97 -10.34 29.32
CA GLY A 418 25.62 -8.97 29.66
C GLY A 418 25.94 -7.93 28.59
N GLY A 419 26.55 -8.31 27.46
CA GLY A 419 26.75 -7.42 26.31
C GLY A 419 25.50 -7.26 25.45
N THR A 420 25.45 -6.23 24.60
CA THR A 420 24.37 -6.04 23.63
C THR A 420 24.83 -6.48 22.24
N ALA A 421 23.98 -7.21 21.53
CA ALA A 421 24.13 -7.48 20.10
C ALA A 421 23.14 -6.63 19.32
N GLU A 422 23.60 -6.05 18.20
CA GLU A 422 22.78 -5.29 17.25
C GLU A 422 22.88 -5.95 15.88
N SER A 423 21.76 -6.01 15.15
CA SER A 423 21.74 -6.46 13.76
C SER A 423 22.18 -5.34 12.82
N ALA A 424 22.59 -5.70 11.61
CA ALA A 424 22.55 -4.73 10.51
C ALA A 424 21.13 -4.18 10.32
N VAL A 425 21.05 -2.97 9.77
CA VAL A 425 19.77 -2.33 9.44
C VAL A 425 19.18 -3.00 8.19
N VAL A 426 17.87 -3.20 8.21
CA VAL A 426 17.08 -3.56 7.04
C VAL A 426 16.07 -2.47 6.75
N PHE A 427 15.61 -2.39 5.51
CA PHE A 427 14.65 -1.38 5.09
C PHE A 427 13.25 -1.98 5.03
N VAL A 428 12.24 -1.20 5.42
CA VAL A 428 10.84 -1.63 5.43
C VAL A 428 10.37 -1.82 3.99
N TYR A 429 10.13 -3.07 3.61
CA TYR A 429 9.65 -3.45 2.30
C TYR A 429 8.14 -3.25 2.18
N SER A 430 7.73 -2.45 1.18
CA SER A 430 6.35 -2.34 0.73
C SER A 430 6.19 -3.06 -0.62
N PRO A 431 5.46 -4.19 -0.67
CA PRO A 431 5.22 -4.92 -1.91
C PRO A 431 4.60 -4.05 -3.01
N VAL A 432 3.73 -3.12 -2.62
CA VAL A 432 3.01 -2.25 -3.54
C VAL A 432 3.90 -1.18 -4.14
N HIS A 433 4.69 -0.46 -3.34
CA HIS A 433 5.58 0.56 -3.89
C HIS A 433 6.69 -0.04 -4.75
N CYS A 434 7.11 -1.28 -4.44
CA CYS A 434 8.09 -2.04 -5.19
C CYS A 434 7.50 -2.83 -6.37
N ALA A 435 6.18 -2.85 -6.55
CA ALA A 435 5.52 -3.56 -7.63
C ALA A 435 5.95 -3.03 -9.00
N ARG A 436 5.75 -3.85 -10.04
CA ARG A 436 6.04 -3.47 -11.43
C ARG A 436 5.30 -2.18 -11.79
N ARG A 437 5.99 -1.27 -12.46
CA ARG A 437 5.40 -0.08 -13.08
C ARG A 437 4.85 -0.48 -14.45
N GLY A 438 3.53 -0.51 -14.61
CA GLY A 438 2.88 -0.87 -15.88
C GLY A 438 2.76 0.31 -16.84
N ASP A 439 2.39 0.09 -18.10
CA ASP A 439 2.02 1.18 -19.04
C ASP A 439 0.86 2.06 -18.51
N ALA A 440 0.09 1.52 -17.55
CA ALA A 440 -0.93 2.22 -16.78
C ALA A 440 -0.38 3.24 -15.76
N ASP A 441 0.94 3.30 -15.50
CA ASP A 441 1.55 4.41 -14.75
C ASP A 441 1.45 5.75 -15.48
N SER A 442 1.09 5.72 -16.77
CA SER A 442 0.66 6.86 -17.60
C SER A 442 -0.81 7.24 -17.41
N GLY A 443 -1.51 6.63 -16.44
CA GLY A 443 -2.94 6.82 -16.25
C GLY A 443 -3.30 8.26 -15.89
N PRO A 444 -4.60 8.63 -15.99
CA PRO A 444 -5.05 9.97 -15.62
C PRO A 444 -4.59 10.33 -14.20
N SER A 445 -3.98 11.50 -14.04
CA SER A 445 -3.55 12.04 -12.75
C SER A 445 -3.73 13.57 -12.71
N LEU A 446 -3.77 14.12 -11.50
CA LEU A 446 -3.55 15.55 -11.28
C LEU A 446 -2.13 15.93 -11.76
N LYS A 447 -1.96 17.14 -12.32
CA LYS A 447 -0.64 17.57 -12.85
C LYS A 447 0.31 18.06 -11.77
N TYR A 448 -0.23 18.45 -10.63
CA TYR A 448 0.52 19.04 -9.53
C TYR A 448 0.13 18.34 -8.24
N ASP A 449 1.05 18.36 -7.29
CA ASP A 449 0.76 17.93 -5.92
C ASP A 449 0.05 19.07 -5.18
N TYR A 450 -1.00 18.74 -4.43
CA TYR A 450 -1.89 19.70 -3.79
C TYR A 450 -2.11 19.30 -2.33
N THR A 451 -2.24 20.29 -1.45
CA THR A 451 -2.66 20.10 -0.07
C THR A 451 -3.95 20.88 0.19
N ALA A 452 -4.77 20.43 1.13
CA ALA A 452 -6.01 21.13 1.49
C ALA A 452 -5.73 22.58 1.91
N GLN A 453 -4.70 22.81 2.74
CA GLN A 453 -4.32 24.15 3.19
C GLN A 453 -3.90 25.05 2.02
N ALA A 454 -3.13 24.54 1.04
CA ALA A 454 -2.74 25.33 -0.14
C ALA A 454 -3.95 25.67 -1.03
N LEU A 455 -4.91 24.73 -1.16
CA LEU A 455 -6.15 24.97 -1.89
C LEU A 455 -7.01 26.05 -1.23
N PHE A 456 -7.02 26.14 0.10
CA PHE A 456 -7.82 27.14 0.80
C PHE A 456 -7.14 28.50 0.90
N ALA A 457 -5.80 28.52 0.98
CA ALA A 457 -5.00 29.72 1.18
C ALA A 457 -4.58 30.44 -0.12
N ASP A 458 -4.55 29.79 -1.28
CA ASP A 458 -4.12 30.41 -2.54
C ASP A 458 -5.14 30.24 -3.67
N GLU A 459 -5.70 31.35 -4.13
CA GLU A 459 -6.66 31.39 -5.23
C GLU A 459 -6.09 30.86 -6.56
N ARG A 460 -4.79 31.07 -6.82
CA ARG A 460 -4.18 30.56 -8.06
C ARG A 460 -4.09 29.03 -8.03
N THR A 461 -3.69 28.47 -6.89
CA THR A 461 -3.63 27.03 -6.66
C THR A 461 -5.02 26.39 -6.73
N ALA A 462 -6.04 27.00 -6.11
CA ALA A 462 -7.42 26.52 -6.18
C ALA A 462 -8.00 26.51 -7.61
N ARG A 463 -7.76 27.57 -8.39
CA ARG A 463 -8.19 27.64 -9.81
C ARG A 463 -7.48 26.61 -10.68
N ARG A 464 -6.19 26.35 -10.43
CA ARG A 464 -5.43 25.30 -11.13
C ARG A 464 -5.97 23.91 -10.79
N PHE A 465 -6.21 23.65 -9.51
CA PHE A 465 -6.80 22.39 -9.05
C PHE A 465 -8.16 22.12 -9.69
N GLU A 466 -9.02 23.13 -9.77
CA GLU A 466 -10.32 23.00 -10.45
C GLU A 466 -10.17 22.58 -11.91
N ALA A 467 -9.27 23.23 -12.66
CA ALA A 467 -9.02 22.89 -14.06
C ALA A 467 -8.45 21.47 -14.22
N ASP A 468 -7.55 21.07 -13.31
CA ASP A 468 -6.96 19.73 -13.32
C ASP A 468 -7.95 18.65 -12.87
N LEU A 469 -8.84 18.95 -11.93
CA LEU A 469 -9.92 18.04 -11.48
C LEU A 469 -10.92 17.79 -12.61
N LEU A 470 -11.29 18.82 -13.37
CA LEU A 470 -12.14 18.70 -14.56
C LEU A 470 -11.45 17.87 -15.66
N ARG A 471 -10.16 18.16 -15.94
CA ARG A 471 -9.36 17.38 -16.88
C ARG A 471 -9.28 15.91 -16.46
N LEU A 472 -9.03 15.65 -15.18
CA LEU A 472 -8.91 14.30 -14.66
C LEU A 472 -10.23 13.53 -14.83
N ARG A 473 -11.36 14.16 -14.52
CA ARG A 473 -12.70 13.58 -14.77
C ARG A 473 -12.91 13.23 -16.23
N GLU A 474 -12.53 14.12 -17.15
CA GLU A 474 -12.65 13.89 -18.60
C GLU A 474 -11.77 12.74 -19.09
N LEU A 475 -10.53 12.66 -18.59
CA LEU A 475 -9.60 11.57 -18.92
C LEU A 475 -10.09 10.21 -18.40
N ILE A 476 -10.69 10.17 -17.20
CA ILE A 476 -11.29 8.97 -16.62
C ILE A 476 -12.55 8.56 -17.41
N ALA A 477 -13.38 9.52 -17.82
CA ALA A 477 -14.59 9.26 -18.60
C ALA A 477 -14.33 8.84 -20.06
N GLY A 478 -13.24 9.34 -20.67
CA GLY A 478 -12.82 9.00 -22.03
C GLY A 478 -12.05 7.69 -22.14
N SER A 479 -11.56 7.16 -21.02
CA SER A 479 -11.01 5.82 -20.94
C SER A 479 -12.18 4.85 -20.76
N SER A 480 -12.46 3.98 -21.75
CA SER A 480 -13.29 2.79 -21.51
C SER A 480 -12.79 2.15 -20.22
N ALA A 481 -13.71 1.91 -19.29
CA ALA A 481 -13.47 1.58 -17.87
C ALA A 481 -12.12 0.86 -17.63
N PRO A 482 -11.38 1.18 -16.56
CA PRO A 482 -10.31 0.31 -16.12
C PRO A 482 -10.95 -1.02 -15.77
N GLY A 483 -10.95 -1.95 -16.72
CA GLY A 483 -11.00 -3.36 -16.41
C GLY A 483 -9.80 -3.54 -15.50
N GLY A 484 -10.06 -3.74 -14.21
CA GLY A 484 -9.03 -4.14 -13.28
C GLY A 484 -8.23 -5.22 -13.98
N SER A 485 -6.91 -5.02 -14.06
CA SER A 485 -6.03 -6.05 -14.57
C SER A 485 -6.43 -7.32 -13.86
N ALA A 486 -6.96 -8.28 -14.63
CA ALA A 486 -7.16 -9.62 -14.15
C ALA A 486 -5.77 -10.18 -13.89
N ALA A 487 -5.25 -9.92 -12.69
CA ALA A 487 -4.32 -10.81 -12.02
C ALA A 487 -5.07 -12.11 -11.65
N THR A 488 -5.74 -12.71 -12.63
CA THR A 488 -6.33 -14.05 -12.63
C THR A 488 -6.57 -14.44 -14.09
N SER A 489 -5.64 -15.24 -14.60
CA SER A 489 -5.89 -16.42 -15.43
C SER A 489 -6.43 -16.24 -16.86
N THR A 490 -5.52 -16.43 -17.83
CA THR A 490 -5.71 -17.53 -18.78
C THR A 490 -5.69 -18.85 -18.00
N MET A 491 -6.88 -19.33 -17.61
CA MET A 491 -7.03 -20.65 -16.99
C MET A 491 -6.62 -21.72 -18.00
N SER A 492 -5.64 -22.54 -17.66
CA SER A 492 -5.56 -23.90 -18.18
C SER A 492 -5.50 -24.86 -16.99
N SER A 493 -6.50 -25.75 -16.95
CA SER A 493 -6.63 -26.90 -16.03
C SER A 493 -6.92 -26.60 -14.53
N PRO A 494 -7.69 -27.47 -13.85
CA PRO A 494 -8.04 -27.28 -12.45
C PRO A 494 -6.96 -27.87 -11.53
N GLY A 495 -6.21 -26.99 -10.85
CA GLY A 495 -5.30 -27.38 -9.77
C GLY A 495 -4.34 -26.26 -9.41
N VAL A 496 -4.36 -25.84 -8.13
CA VAL A 496 -3.53 -24.79 -7.49
C VAL A 496 -4.05 -23.37 -7.66
N VAL A 497 -4.88 -22.96 -6.69
CA VAL A 497 -5.32 -21.57 -6.48
C VAL A 497 -4.19 -20.80 -5.79
N SER A 498 -3.54 -19.87 -6.49
CA SER A 498 -2.66 -18.87 -5.86
C SER A 498 -3.54 -17.80 -5.23
N ALA A 499 -3.49 -17.71 -3.90
CA ALA A 499 -4.28 -16.76 -3.11
C ALA A 499 -3.56 -15.41 -3.05
N VAL A 500 -3.90 -14.49 -3.95
CA VAL A 500 -3.71 -13.05 -3.70
C VAL A 500 -4.67 -12.67 -2.57
N SER A 501 -4.14 -12.18 -1.46
CA SER A 501 -4.96 -11.85 -0.29
C SER A 501 -5.84 -10.63 -0.60
N ALA A 502 -6.97 -10.48 0.10
CA ALA A 502 -7.81 -9.27 -0.03
C ALA A 502 -7.06 -7.98 0.34
N VAL A 503 -6.03 -8.10 1.17
CA VAL A 503 -5.12 -7.04 1.63
C VAL A 503 -4.28 -6.47 0.50
N ASP A 504 -3.70 -7.34 -0.34
CA ASP A 504 -2.89 -6.90 -1.49
C ASP A 504 -3.72 -6.07 -2.49
N ARG A 505 -5.03 -6.28 -2.53
CA ARG A 505 -5.95 -5.54 -3.42
C ARG A 505 -6.27 -4.13 -2.89
N TRP A 506 -6.34 -3.94 -1.58
CA TRP A 506 -6.55 -2.61 -0.98
C TRP A 506 -5.31 -1.74 -1.14
N ASP A 507 -4.13 -2.28 -0.86
CA ASP A 507 -2.89 -1.52 -0.97
C ASP A 507 -2.61 -1.13 -2.43
N ALA A 508 -2.85 -2.04 -3.39
CA ALA A 508 -2.76 -1.72 -4.81
C ALA A 508 -3.74 -0.61 -5.22
N TYR A 509 -4.98 -0.66 -4.71
CA TYR A 509 -5.99 0.37 -4.97
C TYR A 509 -5.59 1.74 -4.39
N LEU A 510 -5.03 1.79 -3.18
CA LEU A 510 -4.52 3.03 -2.60
C LEU A 510 -3.34 3.58 -3.38
N ALA A 511 -2.42 2.75 -3.86
CA ALA A 511 -1.32 3.20 -4.71
C ALA A 511 -1.82 3.79 -6.04
N ASP A 512 -2.83 3.19 -6.66
CA ASP A 512 -3.49 3.76 -7.83
C ASP A 512 -4.14 5.12 -7.52
N CYS A 513 -4.76 5.25 -6.34
CA CYS A 513 -5.32 6.52 -5.89
C CYS A 513 -4.23 7.58 -5.64
N ARG A 514 -3.11 7.21 -5.00
CA ARG A 514 -1.95 8.09 -4.75
C ARG A 514 -1.32 8.56 -6.06
N ARG A 515 -1.22 7.67 -7.06
CA ARG A 515 -0.82 8.05 -8.42
C ARG A 515 -1.79 9.03 -9.07
N MET A 516 -3.09 8.83 -8.88
CA MET A 516 -4.14 9.65 -9.49
C MET A 516 -4.30 11.03 -8.84
N LEU A 517 -4.32 11.11 -7.51
CA LEU A 517 -4.66 12.31 -6.74
C LEU A 517 -3.46 12.97 -6.06
N GLY A 518 -2.33 12.29 -5.95
CA GLY A 518 -1.25 12.65 -5.03
C GLY A 518 -1.46 12.03 -3.65
N GLU A 519 -0.37 11.92 -2.88
CA GLU A 519 -0.34 11.26 -1.57
C GLU A 519 -1.27 11.96 -0.57
N ARG A 520 -1.06 13.25 -0.34
CA ARG A 520 -1.80 14.06 0.64
C ARG A 520 -3.31 14.10 0.36
N LEU A 521 -3.72 14.18 -0.90
CA LEU A 521 -5.15 14.18 -1.26
C LEU A 521 -5.76 12.78 -1.20
N THR A 522 -4.97 11.72 -1.40
CA THR A 522 -5.46 10.34 -1.22
C THR A 522 -5.70 10.04 0.24
N ASP A 523 -4.77 10.45 1.11
CA ASP A 523 -4.95 10.32 2.56
C ASP A 523 -6.13 11.18 3.03
N LEU A 524 -6.33 12.37 2.45
CA LEU A 524 -7.54 13.14 2.72
C LEU A 524 -8.82 12.39 2.30
N ALA A 525 -8.84 11.72 1.14
CA ALA A 525 -10.02 11.01 0.65
C ALA A 525 -10.33 9.74 1.46
N PHE A 526 -9.32 8.94 1.79
CA PHE A 526 -9.48 7.61 2.40
C PHE A 526 -9.15 7.56 3.90
N GLY A 527 -8.71 8.68 4.48
CA GLY A 527 -8.15 8.75 5.82
C GLY A 527 -6.65 8.46 5.80
N THR A 528 -5.92 8.92 6.82
CA THR A 528 -4.50 8.57 7.00
C THR A 528 -4.36 7.07 7.22
N SER A 529 -4.21 6.34 6.11
CA SER A 529 -3.64 5.00 6.15
C SER A 529 -2.17 5.20 6.52
N GLN A 530 -1.83 4.93 7.79
CA GLN A 530 -0.54 5.13 8.49
C GLN A 530 0.70 4.68 7.69
N PHE A 531 1.00 5.39 6.62
CA PHE A 531 2.11 5.15 5.72
C PHE A 531 2.70 6.49 5.30
N ASP A 532 2.87 7.42 6.24
CA ASP A 532 3.82 8.51 6.06
C ASP A 532 5.23 7.90 6.13
N LEU A 533 5.79 7.66 4.95
CA LEU A 533 7.22 7.56 4.77
C LEU A 533 7.66 8.90 4.17
N PRO A 534 8.63 9.62 4.76
CA PRO A 534 8.97 10.97 4.31
C PRO A 534 9.25 10.99 2.80
N GLN A 535 8.55 11.88 2.08
CA GLN A 535 8.78 12.14 0.67
C GLN A 535 10.24 12.57 0.47
N ALA A 536 10.90 12.01 -0.54
CA ALA A 536 12.16 12.57 -1.00
C ALA A 536 11.87 13.98 -1.52
N PRO A 537 12.58 15.03 -1.08
CA PRO A 537 12.43 16.34 -1.65
C PRO A 537 12.68 16.25 -3.15
N THR A 538 11.74 16.74 -3.96
CA THR A 538 11.96 16.98 -5.38
C THR A 538 13.00 18.09 -5.52
N SER A 539 14.28 17.73 -5.54
CA SER A 539 15.35 18.70 -5.76
C SER A 539 15.94 18.54 -7.17
N PRO A 540 16.08 19.66 -7.92
CA PRO A 540 16.79 19.65 -9.19
C PRO A 540 18.28 19.48 -8.91
N TRP A 541 18.85 18.41 -9.47
CA TRP A 541 20.28 18.18 -9.73
C TRP A 541 21.24 19.33 -9.41
N VAL A 542 22.15 19.09 -8.46
CA VAL A 542 23.53 19.60 -8.54
C VAL A 542 24.49 18.45 -8.20
N VAL A 543 25.34 18.15 -9.17
CA VAL A 543 26.44 17.19 -9.08
C VAL A 543 27.56 17.83 -8.27
N SER A 544 27.98 17.20 -7.16
CA SER A 544 29.32 17.40 -6.60
C SER A 544 30.06 16.08 -6.62
N ALA A 545 31.17 16.05 -7.36
CA ALA A 545 32.11 14.95 -7.41
C ALA A 545 32.99 15.01 -6.16
N VAL A 546 32.90 14.01 -5.29
CA VAL A 546 33.85 13.86 -4.18
C VAL A 546 35.04 13.04 -4.66
N THR A 547 36.11 13.74 -5.05
CA THR A 547 37.47 13.22 -4.96
C THR A 547 37.95 13.40 -3.53
N GLY A 548 38.42 12.32 -2.90
CA GLY A 548 38.96 12.39 -1.54
C GLY A 548 40.26 13.20 -1.46
N ALA A 549 40.31 14.12 -0.50
CA ALA A 549 41.51 14.57 0.21
C ALA A 549 41.08 15.42 1.42
N ASP A 550 41.78 15.25 2.54
CA ASP A 550 41.58 15.93 3.83
C ASP A 550 41.51 17.47 3.73
N ALA A 551 40.61 18.09 4.52
CA ALA A 551 40.83 19.38 5.18
C ALA A 551 39.69 19.70 6.17
N ASP A 552 40.06 20.01 7.41
CA ASP A 552 39.28 20.80 8.37
C ASP A 552 38.79 22.10 7.72
N GLU A 553 37.53 22.48 7.94
CA GLU A 553 37.16 23.88 8.18
C GLU A 553 35.74 23.98 8.78
N SER A 554 35.70 24.58 9.95
CA SER A 554 34.52 24.97 10.73
C SER A 554 33.70 26.04 10.01
N TYR A 555 32.37 25.88 9.96
CA TYR A 555 31.44 26.96 9.66
C TYR A 555 30.41 27.10 10.77
N GLU A 556 30.29 28.34 11.24
CA GLU A 556 29.45 28.80 12.33
C GLU A 556 27.97 28.87 11.91
N ASP A 557 27.15 28.40 12.85
CA ASP A 557 25.77 28.74 13.19
C ASP A 557 25.16 29.98 12.51
N ASP A 558 24.08 29.77 11.76
CA ASP A 558 23.05 30.79 11.47
C ASP A 558 21.68 30.14 11.66
N THR A 559 21.16 30.33 12.87
CA THR A 559 19.76 30.25 13.36
C THR A 559 18.72 29.67 12.39
N GLU A 560 18.36 28.40 12.62
CA GLU A 560 17.09 27.84 12.16
C GLU A 560 15.95 28.42 13.00
N ASP A 561 14.99 29.06 12.33
CA ASP A 561 13.69 29.36 12.93
C ASP A 561 13.03 28.05 13.36
N GLU A 562 12.72 27.93 14.65
CA GLU A 562 11.99 26.81 15.25
C GLU A 562 10.65 26.60 14.52
N GLU A 563 10.51 25.52 13.76
CA GLU A 563 9.19 25.02 13.36
C GLU A 563 8.49 24.48 14.62
N PRO A 564 7.34 25.04 15.04
CA PRO A 564 6.66 24.56 16.22
C PRO A 564 6.01 23.20 15.94
N ALA A 565 6.29 22.27 16.85
CA ALA A 565 5.68 20.97 16.94
C ALA A 565 4.14 21.04 17.06
N GLY A 566 3.47 20.19 16.26
CA GLY A 566 2.04 19.88 16.35
C GLY A 566 1.26 20.35 15.12
N GLU A 567 1.16 19.50 14.09
CA GLU A 567 0.32 19.79 12.92
C GLU A 567 -1.14 20.06 13.35
N ASP A 568 -1.60 21.27 13.08
CA ASP A 568 -2.98 21.72 13.30
C ASP A 568 -3.92 20.97 12.32
N LEU A 569 -4.70 20.01 12.83
CA LEU A 569 -5.68 19.24 12.04
C LEU A 569 -6.83 20.09 11.45
N THR A 570 -6.96 21.36 11.84
CA THR A 570 -8.03 22.24 11.35
C THR A 570 -7.45 23.27 10.38
N PRO A 571 -7.78 23.23 9.08
CA PRO A 571 -7.30 24.21 8.13
C PRO A 571 -7.80 25.61 8.47
N TYR A 572 -6.92 26.60 8.34
CA TYR A 572 -7.27 28.01 8.56
C TYR A 572 -7.62 28.69 7.24
N VAL A 573 -8.79 29.35 7.21
CA VAL A 573 -9.25 30.15 6.07
C VAL A 573 -9.43 31.60 6.52
N ALA A 574 -8.65 32.50 5.93
CA ALA A 574 -8.76 33.92 6.23
C ALA A 574 -10.16 34.47 5.85
N PRO A 575 -10.74 35.42 6.62
CA PRO A 575 -12.07 35.96 6.36
C PRO A 575 -12.29 36.46 4.92
N GLU A 576 -11.26 37.08 4.34
CA GLU A 576 -11.25 37.61 2.97
C GLU A 576 -11.40 36.50 1.90
N GLN A 577 -10.97 35.27 2.22
CA GLN A 577 -10.98 34.13 1.30
C GLN A 577 -12.26 33.30 1.38
N ARG A 578 -13.10 33.49 2.41
CA ARG A 578 -14.34 32.71 2.63
C ARG A 578 -15.30 32.77 1.46
N VAL A 579 -15.53 33.95 0.88
CA VAL A 579 -16.40 34.12 -0.30
C VAL A 579 -15.87 33.32 -1.49
N ILE A 580 -14.55 33.33 -1.69
CA ILE A 580 -13.91 32.63 -2.79
C ILE A 580 -13.97 31.11 -2.57
N CYS A 581 -13.71 30.65 -1.34
CA CYS A 581 -13.83 29.24 -0.93
C CYS A 581 -15.26 28.70 -1.13
N ARG A 582 -16.30 29.47 -0.77
CA ARG A 582 -17.70 29.10 -1.04
C ARG A 582 -17.95 28.86 -2.54
N ASN A 583 -17.39 29.71 -3.40
CA ASN A 583 -17.49 29.55 -4.85
C ASN A 583 -16.69 28.35 -5.37
N TRP A 584 -15.55 28.03 -4.78
CA TRP A 584 -14.78 26.83 -5.10
C TRP A 584 -15.55 25.56 -4.73
N ALA A 585 -16.05 25.49 -3.50
CA ALA A 585 -16.85 24.38 -3.01
C ALA A 585 -18.04 24.08 -3.93
N ARG A 586 -18.79 25.13 -4.33
CA ARG A 586 -19.92 24.98 -5.27
C ARG A 586 -19.47 24.39 -6.62
N ARG A 587 -18.31 24.80 -7.14
CA ARG A 587 -17.80 24.33 -8.44
C ARG A 587 -17.21 22.92 -8.37
N TRP A 588 -16.56 22.55 -7.27
CA TRP A 588 -16.08 21.18 -7.04
C TRP A 588 -17.26 20.21 -6.94
N VAL A 589 -18.30 20.55 -6.18
CA VAL A 589 -19.53 19.75 -6.10
C VAL A 589 -20.23 19.66 -7.46
N GLY A 590 -20.35 20.78 -8.18
CA GLY A 590 -20.89 20.79 -9.54
C GLY A 590 -20.11 19.93 -10.54
N THR A 591 -18.81 19.72 -10.31
CA THR A 591 -17.96 18.82 -11.10
C THR A 591 -18.34 17.35 -10.88
N LEU A 592 -18.86 16.99 -9.71
CA LEU A 592 -19.34 15.63 -9.46
C LEU A 592 -20.75 15.38 -10.02
N ALA A 593 -21.59 16.42 -10.04
CA ALA A 593 -23.03 16.35 -10.33
C ALA A 593 -23.42 16.58 -11.81
N ALA A 594 -22.53 16.32 -12.78
CA ALA A 594 -22.77 16.66 -14.19
C ALA A 594 -24.08 16.07 -14.76
N PRO A 595 -24.78 16.79 -15.66
CA PRO A 595 -26.05 16.32 -16.23
C PRO A 595 -25.86 15.02 -17.04
N LYS A 596 -26.79 14.07 -16.86
CA LYS A 596 -26.87 12.83 -17.68
C LYS A 596 -26.84 13.20 -19.18
N PRO A 597 -26.05 12.51 -20.01
CA PRO A 597 -25.69 11.09 -19.89
C PRO A 597 -24.21 10.82 -19.52
N GLN A 598 -23.51 11.72 -18.83
CA GLN A 598 -22.11 11.48 -18.46
C GLN A 598 -21.94 10.40 -17.37
N PRO A 599 -20.83 9.62 -17.40
CA PRO A 599 -20.54 8.61 -16.37
C PRO A 599 -20.32 9.25 -15.00
N VAL A 600 -20.68 8.52 -13.94
CA VAL A 600 -20.48 8.94 -12.55
C VAL A 600 -18.98 9.13 -12.29
N SER A 601 -18.60 10.21 -11.59
CA SER A 601 -17.20 10.45 -11.23
C SER A 601 -16.66 9.33 -10.35
N GLY A 602 -15.38 8.97 -10.52
CA GLY A 602 -14.75 7.88 -9.76
C GLY A 602 -14.86 8.08 -8.24
N LEU A 603 -14.98 6.97 -7.49
CA LEU A 603 -15.12 6.98 -6.04
C LEU A 603 -14.06 7.83 -5.30
N PRO A 604 -12.75 7.76 -5.63
CA PRO A 604 -11.74 8.58 -4.97
C PRO A 604 -12.00 10.09 -5.08
N MET A 605 -12.46 10.56 -6.25
CA MET A 605 -12.78 11.97 -6.46
C MET A 605 -14.00 12.41 -5.65
N ARG A 606 -15.01 11.54 -5.55
CA ARG A 606 -16.22 11.83 -4.76
C ARG A 606 -15.90 11.98 -3.27
N LEU A 607 -15.08 11.06 -2.74
CA LEU A 607 -14.61 11.12 -1.35
C LEU A 607 -13.72 12.34 -1.10
N LEU A 608 -12.78 12.64 -2.00
CA LEU A 608 -11.91 13.82 -1.91
C LEU A 608 -12.72 15.13 -1.77
N VAL A 609 -13.67 15.37 -2.68
CA VAL A 609 -14.46 16.62 -2.65
C VAL A 609 -15.36 16.66 -1.43
N ALA A 610 -15.95 15.54 -1.01
CA ALA A 610 -16.74 15.48 0.22
C ALA A 610 -15.90 15.90 1.44
N ASN A 611 -14.69 15.37 1.56
CA ASN A 611 -13.82 15.62 2.70
C ASN A 611 -13.26 17.05 2.70
N LEU A 612 -12.91 17.60 1.54
CA LEU A 612 -12.58 19.04 1.39
C LEU A 612 -13.76 19.93 1.81
N TYR A 613 -14.99 19.54 1.48
CA TYR A 613 -16.19 20.29 1.87
C TYR A 613 -16.42 20.29 3.37
N VAL A 614 -16.23 19.14 4.03
CA VAL A 614 -16.30 19.02 5.50
C VAL A 614 -15.24 19.91 6.16
N GLN A 615 -14.01 19.96 5.63
CA GLN A 615 -12.97 20.84 6.15
C GLN A 615 -13.32 22.33 6.05
N LEU A 616 -13.95 22.76 4.94
CA LEU A 616 -14.42 24.14 4.80
C LEU A 616 -15.54 24.50 5.81
N LEU A 617 -16.42 23.56 6.13
CA LEU A 617 -17.44 23.74 7.17
C LEU A 617 -16.80 23.87 8.56
N ALA A 618 -15.81 23.02 8.86
CA ALA A 618 -15.05 23.09 10.11
C ALA A 618 -14.21 24.38 10.23
N ALA A 619 -13.78 24.96 9.09
CA ALA A 619 -13.08 26.24 9.02
C ALA A 619 -14.00 27.47 9.06
N GLY A 620 -15.30 27.31 9.35
CA GLY A 620 -16.23 28.43 9.55
C GLY A 620 -16.39 29.33 8.31
N VAL A 621 -16.34 28.74 7.10
CA VAL A 621 -16.37 29.47 5.83
C VAL A 621 -17.75 30.07 5.52
N TRP A 622 -18.81 29.50 6.07
CA TRP A 622 -20.18 30.01 5.95
C TRP A 622 -20.57 30.85 7.16
N ASP A 623 -21.24 31.97 6.89
CA ASP A 623 -21.76 32.87 7.91
C ASP A 623 -23.11 32.37 8.45
N GLU A 624 -23.62 32.91 9.57
CA GLU A 624 -24.88 32.47 10.20
C GLU A 624 -26.09 32.58 9.26
N ASP A 625 -26.10 33.59 8.38
CA ASP A 625 -27.21 33.87 7.45
C ASP A 625 -27.05 33.19 6.07
N ASP A 626 -25.98 32.43 5.84
CA ASP A 626 -25.72 31.77 4.56
C ASP A 626 -25.94 30.25 4.65
N ASP A 627 -27.12 29.81 4.21
CA ASP A 627 -27.50 28.40 4.17
C ASP A 627 -27.15 27.68 2.86
N SER A 628 -26.35 28.28 1.98
CA SER A 628 -25.96 27.70 0.69
C SER A 628 -25.16 26.39 0.82
N TRP A 629 -24.53 26.15 1.98
CA TRP A 629 -23.85 24.90 2.28
C TRP A 629 -24.78 23.68 2.26
N ARG A 630 -26.06 23.85 2.65
CA ARG A 630 -27.04 22.76 2.63
C ARG A 630 -27.29 22.25 1.22
N THR A 631 -27.28 23.15 0.24
CA THR A 631 -27.39 22.77 -1.19
C THR A 631 -26.18 21.93 -1.60
N GLY A 632 -24.97 22.38 -1.26
CA GLY A 632 -23.75 21.64 -1.59
C GLY A 632 -23.66 20.26 -0.93
N LEU A 633 -24.01 20.12 0.35
CA LEU A 633 -24.07 18.81 1.01
C LEU A 633 -25.14 17.89 0.42
N GLY A 634 -26.31 18.42 0.03
CA GLY A 634 -27.35 17.63 -0.63
C GLY A 634 -26.91 17.09 -2.00
N ASP A 635 -26.23 17.93 -2.79
CA ASP A 635 -25.67 17.53 -4.08
C ASP A 635 -24.53 16.51 -3.90
N LEU A 636 -23.69 16.67 -2.87
CA LEU A 636 -22.66 15.70 -2.50
C LEU A 636 -23.24 14.34 -2.11
N LEU A 637 -24.28 14.30 -1.29
CA LEU A 637 -24.95 13.04 -0.93
C LEU A 637 -25.52 12.35 -2.16
N THR A 638 -26.02 13.11 -3.13
CA THR A 638 -26.49 12.58 -4.41
C THR A 638 -25.34 11.95 -5.21
N ALA A 639 -24.16 12.59 -5.23
CA ALA A 639 -22.96 12.08 -5.89
C ALA A 639 -22.35 10.86 -5.18
N LEU A 640 -22.32 10.84 -3.84
CA LEU A 640 -21.82 9.74 -3.02
C LEU A 640 -22.71 8.49 -3.15
N THR A 641 -24.02 8.67 -3.34
CA THR A 641 -24.99 7.58 -3.46
C THR A 641 -25.70 7.60 -4.83
N PRO A 642 -25.02 7.34 -5.96
CA PRO A 642 -25.63 7.42 -7.29
C PRO A 642 -26.76 6.38 -7.47
N GLU A 643 -27.71 6.66 -8.36
CA GLU A 643 -28.84 5.76 -8.66
C GLU A 643 -28.36 4.67 -9.62
N GLY A 644 -28.29 3.43 -9.14
CA GLY A 644 -27.70 2.30 -9.84
C GLY A 644 -26.24 2.09 -9.44
N GLU A 645 -25.85 0.85 -9.18
CA GLU A 645 -24.45 0.51 -8.86
C GLU A 645 -23.61 0.74 -10.11
N ALA A 646 -22.64 1.66 -10.02
CA ALA A 646 -21.64 1.79 -11.05
C ALA A 646 -20.79 0.51 -11.01
N ALA A 647 -20.70 -0.24 -12.13
CA ALA A 647 -19.91 -1.47 -12.20
C ALA A 647 -18.45 -1.31 -11.70
N ALA A 648 -17.91 -0.09 -11.73
CA ALA A 648 -16.59 0.24 -11.18
C ALA A 648 -16.52 0.22 -9.64
N ASP A 649 -17.63 0.52 -8.94
CA ASP A 649 -17.71 0.51 -7.47
C ASP A 649 -17.90 -0.92 -6.90
N GLU A 650 -18.32 -1.88 -7.73
CA GLU A 650 -18.33 -3.32 -7.38
C GLU A 650 -16.95 -3.96 -7.44
N GLN A 651 -16.08 -3.47 -8.33
CA GLN A 651 -14.72 -3.99 -8.53
C GLN A 651 -13.70 -3.47 -7.52
N ALA A 652 -14.05 -2.39 -6.79
CA ALA A 652 -13.19 -1.77 -5.79
C ALA A 652 -13.09 -2.60 -4.49
N PRO A 653 -11.99 -2.50 -3.72
CA PRO A 653 -11.85 -3.24 -2.46
C PRO A 653 -12.94 -2.90 -1.43
N PRO A 654 -13.38 -3.85 -0.59
CA PRO A 654 -14.42 -3.62 0.42
C PRO A 654 -14.19 -2.42 1.35
N GLU A 655 -12.94 -2.09 1.64
CA GLU A 655 -12.49 -0.93 2.42
C GLU A 655 -13.00 0.39 1.84
N SER A 656 -13.00 0.52 0.51
CA SER A 656 -13.48 1.72 -0.18
C SER A 656 -14.98 1.97 0.06
N ARG A 657 -15.77 0.88 0.12
CA ARG A 657 -17.20 0.93 0.44
C ARG A 657 -17.45 1.32 1.89
N ARG A 658 -16.67 0.74 2.82
CA ARG A 658 -16.75 1.09 4.25
C ARG A 658 -16.43 2.57 4.50
N ARG A 659 -15.40 3.11 3.82
CA ARG A 659 -15.08 4.54 3.84
C ARG A 659 -16.23 5.38 3.28
N LEU A 660 -16.80 5.00 2.15
CA LEU A 660 -17.95 5.69 1.56
C LEU A 660 -19.15 5.75 2.50
N GLU A 661 -19.49 4.64 3.15
CA GLU A 661 -20.62 4.55 4.09
C GLU A 661 -20.41 5.50 5.28
N ALA A 662 -19.20 5.52 5.86
CA ALA A 662 -18.86 6.39 6.98
C ALA A 662 -18.83 7.88 6.59
N VAL A 663 -18.23 8.25 5.45
CA VAL A 663 -18.24 9.63 4.95
C VAL A 663 -19.66 10.10 4.65
N THR A 664 -20.51 9.23 4.09
CA THR A 664 -21.93 9.54 3.84
C THR A 664 -22.67 9.83 5.14
N ALA A 665 -22.39 9.08 6.21
CA ALA A 665 -22.97 9.33 7.53
C ALA A 665 -22.54 10.68 8.11
N VAL A 666 -21.26 11.06 8.00
CA VAL A 666 -20.76 12.36 8.45
C VAL A 666 -21.40 13.52 7.67
N VAL A 667 -21.42 13.43 6.34
CA VAL A 667 -22.02 14.46 5.46
C VAL A 667 -23.52 14.61 5.74
N MET A 668 -24.24 13.50 5.94
CA MET A 668 -25.67 13.52 6.29
C MET A 668 -25.91 14.09 7.69
N THR A 669 -25.02 13.81 8.65
CA THR A 669 -25.08 14.38 10.00
C THR A 669 -24.99 15.89 9.94
N LEU A 670 -24.00 16.44 9.21
CA LEU A 670 -23.86 17.88 8.99
C LEU A 670 -25.10 18.49 8.31
N LEU A 671 -25.63 17.85 7.26
CA LEU A 671 -26.84 18.34 6.58
C LEU A 671 -28.08 18.35 7.49
N SER A 672 -28.16 17.40 8.43
CA SER A 672 -29.27 17.28 9.37
C SER A 672 -29.24 18.30 10.53
N GLN A 673 -28.14 19.04 10.69
CA GLN A 673 -28.06 20.09 11.70
C GLN A 673 -29.10 21.18 11.42
N ASP A 674 -29.89 21.48 12.46
CA ASP A 674 -31.04 22.38 12.44
C ASP A 674 -32.15 21.99 11.44
N ALA A 675 -32.22 20.73 11.02
CA ALA A 675 -33.25 20.21 10.11
C ALA A 675 -34.00 19.02 10.73
N VAL A 676 -35.26 18.87 10.33
CA VAL A 676 -36.13 17.77 10.77
C VAL A 676 -36.61 16.99 9.55
N PHE A 677 -36.31 15.69 9.48
CA PHE A 677 -36.64 14.85 8.30
C PHE A 677 -38.14 14.75 7.98
N THR A 678 -38.98 15.05 8.94
CA THR A 678 -40.45 14.98 8.85
C THR A 678 -41.08 16.37 8.72
N GLY A 679 -40.26 17.43 8.78
CA GLY A 679 -40.68 18.82 8.75
C GLY A 679 -41.22 19.28 7.39
N GLY A 680 -41.46 20.57 7.28
CA GLY A 680 -42.06 21.19 6.08
C GLY A 680 -41.33 22.43 5.59
N GLY A 681 -40.28 22.88 6.31
CA GLY A 681 -39.43 23.97 5.87
C GLY A 681 -38.56 23.56 4.68
N GLU A 682 -37.96 24.54 4.01
CA GLU A 682 -37.08 24.27 2.86
C GLU A 682 -35.90 23.36 3.26
N HIS A 683 -35.30 23.61 4.43
CA HIS A 683 -34.18 22.83 4.95
C HIS A 683 -34.60 21.39 5.30
N ASP A 684 -35.76 21.24 5.93
CA ASP A 684 -36.37 19.94 6.27
C ASP A 684 -36.58 19.08 5.03
N VAL A 685 -37.16 19.67 3.97
CA VAL A 685 -37.45 18.97 2.72
C VAL A 685 -36.15 18.49 2.05
N ARG A 686 -35.10 19.31 2.06
CA ARG A 686 -33.80 18.95 1.49
C ARG A 686 -33.14 17.81 2.28
N ALA A 687 -33.09 17.93 3.60
CA ALA A 687 -32.55 16.90 4.48
C ALA A 687 -33.35 15.58 4.34
N ALA A 688 -34.69 15.64 4.30
CA ALA A 688 -35.56 14.49 4.13
C ALA A 688 -35.37 13.79 2.77
N HIS A 689 -35.12 14.55 1.70
CA HIS A 689 -34.82 13.98 0.39
C HIS A 689 -33.46 13.25 0.41
N ALA A 690 -32.42 13.89 0.94
CA ALA A 690 -31.09 13.28 1.04
C ALA A 690 -31.09 12.04 1.97
N TRP A 691 -31.81 12.11 3.09
CA TRP A 691 -31.99 11.01 4.04
C TRP A 691 -32.60 9.78 3.36
N ARG A 692 -33.73 9.92 2.66
CA ARG A 692 -34.40 8.79 1.99
C ARG A 692 -33.50 8.05 1.01
N ARG A 693 -32.59 8.76 0.35
CA ARG A 693 -31.66 8.20 -0.62
C ARG A 693 -30.48 7.48 0.06
N SER A 694 -29.96 8.05 1.14
CA SER A 694 -28.73 7.60 1.79
C SER A 694 -28.97 6.67 2.99
N LYS A 695 -30.20 6.58 3.54
CA LYS A 695 -30.54 5.81 4.76
C LYS A 695 -29.99 4.39 4.73
N ALA A 696 -30.17 3.66 3.62
CA ALA A 696 -29.70 2.29 3.50
C ALA A 696 -28.17 2.16 3.53
N VAL A 697 -27.45 3.16 3.00
CA VAL A 697 -25.98 3.24 3.01
C VAL A 697 -25.50 3.57 4.43
N ILE A 698 -26.12 4.56 5.07
CA ILE A 698 -25.80 5.01 6.42
C ILE A 698 -26.03 3.90 7.46
N ALA A 699 -27.05 3.06 7.29
CA ALA A 699 -27.34 1.96 8.21
C ALA A 699 -26.19 0.93 8.34
N ARG A 700 -25.28 0.88 7.36
CA ARG A 700 -24.10 -0.02 7.35
C ARG A 700 -22.79 0.67 7.76
N ALA A 701 -22.83 1.98 8.03
CA ALA A 701 -21.62 2.75 8.31
C ALA A 701 -20.96 2.35 9.63
N GLU A 702 -19.63 2.22 9.59
CA GLU A 702 -18.75 2.10 10.76
C GLU A 702 -18.18 3.50 11.07
N PRO A 703 -18.55 4.17 12.19
CA PRO A 703 -18.14 5.55 12.45
C PRO A 703 -16.62 5.75 12.57
N ASP A 704 -15.90 4.74 13.07
CA ASP A 704 -14.42 4.75 13.17
C ASP A 704 -13.74 5.00 11.82
N ARG A 705 -14.38 4.59 10.70
CA ARG A 705 -13.82 4.71 9.35
C ARG A 705 -13.81 6.14 8.81
N ALA A 706 -14.41 7.11 9.50
CA ALA A 706 -14.40 8.53 9.15
C ALA A 706 -14.12 9.44 10.36
N GLN A 707 -13.39 8.92 11.37
CA GLN A 707 -13.05 9.67 12.58
C GLN A 707 -12.28 10.97 12.28
N ASP A 708 -11.44 10.97 11.25
CA ASP A 708 -10.67 12.13 10.76
C ASP A 708 -11.56 13.30 10.30
N LEU A 709 -12.83 13.05 9.98
CA LEU A 709 -13.79 14.08 9.58
C LEU A 709 -14.62 14.63 10.76
N MET A 710 -14.48 14.06 11.95
CA MET A 710 -15.14 14.52 13.18
C MET A 710 -14.28 15.59 13.87
N ILE A 711 -14.07 16.70 13.15
CA ILE A 711 -13.11 17.75 13.48
C ILE A 711 -13.55 18.54 14.73
N ALA A 712 -12.59 18.94 15.57
CA ALA A 712 -12.87 19.79 16.73
C ALA A 712 -13.26 21.23 16.30
N PRO A 713 -14.30 21.84 16.89
CA PRO A 713 -14.76 23.18 16.51
C PRO A 713 -13.83 24.27 17.08
N ARG A 714 -12.71 24.53 16.40
CA ARG A 714 -11.68 25.50 16.84
C ARG A 714 -11.92 26.93 16.35
N GLN A 715 -12.83 27.14 15.41
CA GLN A 715 -13.11 28.45 14.81
C GLN A 715 -14.55 28.89 15.08
N ALA A 716 -14.76 30.21 15.15
CA ALA A 716 -16.12 30.77 15.18
C ALA A 716 -16.87 30.35 13.91
N LEU A 717 -18.15 30.01 14.06
CA LEU A 717 -19.03 29.56 12.96
C LEU A 717 -18.67 28.18 12.36
N ALA A 718 -17.74 27.45 12.97
CA ALA A 718 -17.41 26.09 12.56
C ALA A 718 -18.62 25.16 12.70
N ARG A 719 -18.97 24.47 11.61
CA ARG A 719 -19.94 23.37 11.62
C ARG A 719 -19.18 22.05 11.56
N VAL A 720 -19.33 21.24 12.60
CA VAL A 720 -18.64 19.96 12.76
C VAL A 720 -19.63 18.87 13.13
N ALA A 721 -19.35 17.63 12.76
CA ALA A 721 -20.10 16.47 13.20
C ALA A 721 -19.39 15.85 14.40
N SER A 722 -20.09 15.73 15.53
CA SER A 722 -19.57 15.00 16.68
C SER A 722 -19.81 13.49 16.52
N TRP A 723 -18.97 12.70 17.20
CA TRP A 723 -19.13 11.25 17.32
C TRP A 723 -20.56 10.85 17.71
N SER A 724 -21.10 11.51 18.73
CA SER A 724 -22.44 11.21 19.26
C SER A 724 -23.60 11.53 18.31
N GLU A 725 -23.42 12.49 17.39
CA GLU A 725 -24.44 12.80 16.38
C GLU A 725 -24.40 11.78 15.25
N VAL A 726 -23.20 11.39 14.81
CA VAL A 726 -23.01 10.37 13.77
C VAL A 726 -23.55 9.02 14.23
N GLU A 727 -23.20 8.56 15.44
CA GLU A 727 -23.74 7.32 16.01
C GLU A 727 -25.27 7.33 16.12
N ARG A 728 -25.84 8.45 16.55
CA ARG A 728 -27.30 8.59 16.67
C ARG A 728 -27.98 8.52 15.30
N LEU A 729 -27.39 9.14 14.28
CA LEU A 729 -27.88 9.08 12.91
C LEU A 729 -27.81 7.65 12.35
N ILE A 730 -26.70 6.94 12.58
CA ILE A 730 -26.53 5.54 12.17
C ILE A 730 -27.56 4.65 12.85
N GLY A 731 -27.74 4.80 14.17
CA GLY A 731 -28.77 4.08 14.92
C GLY A 731 -30.17 4.34 14.36
N LEU A 732 -30.51 5.60 14.07
CA LEU A 732 -31.78 5.96 13.43
C LEU A 732 -31.95 5.34 12.03
N ALA A 733 -30.86 5.18 11.27
CA ALA A 733 -30.89 4.54 9.96
C ALA A 733 -31.16 3.03 10.06
N GLN A 734 -30.69 2.39 11.13
CA GLN A 734 -30.83 0.95 11.40
C GLN A 734 -32.23 0.57 11.91
N GLU A 735 -32.99 1.54 12.45
CA GLU A 735 -34.34 1.28 12.95
C GLU A 735 -35.30 0.87 11.82
N ALA A 736 -35.96 -0.28 12.02
CA ALA A 736 -36.95 -0.82 11.10
C ALA A 736 -38.35 -0.22 11.30
N ASP A 737 -38.58 0.51 12.40
CA ASP A 737 -39.86 1.17 12.68
C ASP A 737 -40.11 2.30 11.67
N PRO A 738 -41.22 2.27 10.90
CA PRO A 738 -41.55 3.32 9.94
C PRO A 738 -41.81 4.70 10.57
N TYR A 739 -41.95 4.78 11.90
CA TYR A 739 -42.14 6.00 12.67
C TYR A 739 -40.88 6.48 13.41
N ALA A 740 -39.75 5.78 13.26
CA ALA A 740 -38.52 6.09 13.99
C ALA A 740 -38.08 7.55 13.85
N GLU A 741 -38.18 8.14 12.64
CA GLU A 741 -37.84 9.55 12.43
C GLU A 741 -38.77 10.51 13.21
N VAL A 742 -40.07 10.19 13.29
CA VAL A 742 -41.05 10.99 14.03
C VAL A 742 -40.79 10.86 15.54
N ILE A 743 -40.49 9.65 16.03
CA ILE A 743 -40.20 9.43 17.45
C ILE A 743 -38.93 10.18 17.86
N ALA A 744 -37.87 10.12 17.04
CA ALA A 744 -36.62 10.83 17.29
C ALA A 744 -36.82 12.36 17.30
N GLU A 745 -37.60 12.90 16.36
CA GLU A 745 -38.00 14.33 16.35
C GLU A 745 -38.71 14.72 17.66
N LEU A 746 -39.69 13.93 18.08
CA LEU A 746 -40.48 14.21 19.28
C LEU A 746 -39.59 14.17 20.53
N SER A 747 -38.72 13.16 20.64
CA SER A 747 -37.77 13.06 21.75
C SER A 747 -36.82 14.25 21.81
N ALA A 748 -36.31 14.73 20.66
CA ALA A 748 -35.46 15.92 20.58
C ALA A 748 -36.20 17.20 21.02
N ALA A 749 -37.51 17.28 20.78
CA ALA A 749 -38.38 18.35 21.27
C ALA A 749 -38.80 18.20 22.75
N GLY A 750 -38.27 17.20 23.48
CA GLY A 750 -38.63 16.91 24.87
C GLY A 750 -40.01 16.27 25.04
N LEU A 751 -40.52 15.59 24.00
CA LEU A 751 -41.80 14.90 24.00
C LEU A 751 -41.57 13.38 23.99
N SER A 752 -42.21 12.66 24.90
CA SER A 752 -42.26 11.20 24.88
C SER A 752 -43.43 10.74 24.02
N ALA A 753 -43.21 9.77 23.14
CA ALA A 753 -44.22 9.17 22.29
C ALA A 753 -44.28 7.65 22.56
N VAL A 754 -45.45 7.16 22.93
CA VAL A 754 -45.69 5.73 23.19
C VAL A 754 -46.88 5.28 22.33
N TYR A 755 -46.71 4.18 21.60
CA TYR A 755 -47.80 3.56 20.86
C TYR A 755 -48.41 2.42 21.69
N ASP A 756 -49.70 2.52 22.00
CA ASP A 756 -50.45 1.51 22.77
C ASP A 756 -51.74 1.13 22.04
N ASP A 757 -51.74 -0.06 21.43
CA ASP A 757 -52.89 -0.73 20.81
C ASP A 757 -53.79 0.21 19.99
N GLY A 758 -53.18 0.85 18.98
CA GLY A 758 -53.85 1.75 18.03
C GLY A 758 -53.89 3.23 18.41
N LEU A 759 -53.38 3.62 19.60
CA LEU A 759 -53.34 5.01 20.08
C LEU A 759 -51.91 5.47 20.37
N TRP A 760 -51.53 6.64 19.84
CA TRP A 760 -50.29 7.33 20.19
C TRP A 760 -50.48 8.25 21.38
N GLU A 761 -49.78 7.98 22.47
CA GLU A 761 -49.73 8.78 23.69
C GLU A 761 -48.49 9.69 23.65
N ILE A 762 -48.72 11.00 23.69
CA ILE A 762 -47.68 12.04 23.63
C ILE A 762 -47.66 12.81 24.94
N GLU A 763 -46.53 12.77 25.64
CA GLU A 763 -46.34 13.44 26.92
C GLU A 763 -45.19 14.43 26.88
N GLY A 764 -45.35 15.60 27.50
CA GLY A 764 -44.29 16.59 27.59
C GLY A 764 -44.74 17.91 28.22
N SER A 765 -43.86 18.91 28.16
CA SER A 765 -44.12 20.25 28.73
C SER A 765 -44.57 21.23 27.64
N PHE A 766 -45.87 21.52 27.59
CA PHE A 766 -46.43 22.50 26.66
C PHE A 766 -47.71 23.17 27.18
N GLY A 767 -47.95 24.39 26.72
CA GLY A 767 -49.11 25.20 27.12
C GLY A 767 -50.43 24.79 26.47
N ASN A 768 -50.44 24.49 25.16
CA ASN A 768 -51.65 24.08 24.47
C ASN A 768 -51.45 22.69 23.84
N PRO A 769 -52.23 21.66 24.24
CA PRO A 769 -52.12 20.32 23.66
C PRO A 769 -52.62 20.22 22.21
N VAL A 770 -53.42 21.18 21.73
CA VAL A 770 -54.01 21.15 20.38
C VAL A 770 -52.95 21.19 19.27
N PRO A 771 -52.03 22.19 19.21
CA PRO A 771 -50.97 22.21 18.21
C PRO A 771 -50.09 20.97 18.24
N VAL A 772 -49.81 20.43 19.44
CA VAL A 772 -48.96 19.24 19.59
C VAL A 772 -49.65 18.02 19.00
N ALA A 773 -50.90 17.72 19.39
CA ALA A 773 -51.63 16.58 18.85
C ALA A 773 -51.83 16.67 17.33
N ALA A 774 -52.10 17.87 16.81
CA ALA A 774 -52.26 18.09 15.38
C ALA A 774 -50.93 17.93 14.61
N ARG A 775 -49.81 18.43 15.16
CA ARG A 775 -48.48 18.22 14.58
C ARG A 775 -48.14 16.74 14.52
N VAL A 776 -48.27 16.01 15.63
CA VAL A 776 -47.97 14.57 15.67
C VAL A 776 -48.87 13.79 14.72
N ALA A 777 -50.18 14.08 14.69
CA ALA A 777 -51.10 13.41 13.77
C ALA A 777 -50.75 13.66 12.29
N ASP A 778 -50.31 14.88 11.94
CA ASP A 778 -49.83 15.17 10.59
C ASP A 778 -48.57 14.35 10.27
N ARG A 779 -47.58 14.35 11.17
CA ARG A 779 -46.30 13.65 10.99
C ARG A 779 -46.52 12.15 10.79
N LEU A 780 -47.20 11.50 11.73
CA LEU A 780 -47.51 10.06 11.66
C LEU A 780 -48.38 9.72 10.43
N GLY A 781 -49.37 10.56 10.10
CA GLY A 781 -50.26 10.38 8.96
C GLY A 781 -49.61 10.57 7.59
N ARG A 782 -48.31 10.91 7.52
CA ARG A 782 -47.51 10.87 6.29
C ARG A 782 -46.95 9.47 6.00
N HIS A 783 -46.77 8.64 7.04
CA HIS A 783 -46.14 7.32 6.93
C HIS A 783 -47.16 6.18 6.77
N THR A 784 -48.45 6.45 6.95
CA THR A 784 -49.52 5.46 6.75
C THR A 784 -50.67 6.03 5.91
N SER A 785 -51.33 5.15 5.16
CA SER A 785 -52.64 5.41 4.53
C SER A 785 -53.78 5.36 5.54
N ASP A 786 -53.55 4.69 6.67
CA ASP A 786 -54.55 4.34 7.66
C ASP A 786 -54.78 5.50 8.63
N ALA A 787 -55.88 5.43 9.36
CA ALA A 787 -56.19 6.40 10.39
C ALA A 787 -55.17 6.40 11.56
N VAL A 788 -54.76 7.60 11.99
CA VAL A 788 -53.87 7.81 13.15
C VAL A 788 -54.67 8.42 14.30
N LEU A 789 -54.53 7.82 15.48
CA LEU A 789 -55.10 8.33 16.72
C LEU A 789 -53.98 8.85 17.62
N VAL A 790 -54.10 10.08 18.09
CA VAL A 790 -53.09 10.74 18.93
C VAL A 790 -53.76 11.39 20.14
N ARG A 791 -53.25 11.13 21.33
CA ARG A 791 -53.56 11.88 22.56
C ARG A 791 -52.30 12.60 23.02
N ALA A 792 -52.34 13.94 23.07
CA ALA A 792 -51.27 14.75 23.66
C ALA A 792 -51.68 15.27 25.03
N ARG A 793 -50.83 15.07 26.04
CA ARG A 793 -51.09 15.38 27.46
C ARG A 793 -49.97 16.23 28.06
N SER A 794 -50.34 17.29 28.76
CA SER A 794 -49.45 18.14 29.56
C SER A 794 -50.19 18.59 30.82
N ARG A 795 -49.72 18.14 31.99
CA ARG A 795 -50.40 18.33 33.29
C ARG A 795 -51.87 17.89 33.20
N ASP A 796 -52.82 18.76 33.56
CA ASP A 796 -54.26 18.48 33.59
C ASP A 796 -54.97 18.71 32.24
N ARG A 797 -54.22 19.10 31.19
CA ARG A 797 -54.77 19.40 29.87
C ARG A 797 -54.35 18.34 28.87
N TRP A 798 -55.31 17.93 28.04
CA TRP A 798 -55.06 17.00 26.96
C TRP A 798 -55.93 17.31 25.73
N THR A 799 -55.45 16.84 24.58
CA THR A 799 -56.18 16.85 23.32
C THR A 799 -56.04 15.49 22.66
N PHE A 800 -57.15 14.95 22.19
CA PHE A 800 -57.22 13.81 21.31
C PHE A 800 -57.51 14.27 19.88
N VAL A 801 -56.80 13.67 18.92
CA VAL A 801 -56.97 13.85 17.48
C VAL A 801 -57.07 12.48 16.84
N ALA A 802 -58.14 12.26 16.07
CA ALA A 802 -58.25 11.16 15.12
C ALA A 802 -58.14 11.72 13.71
N TRP A 803 -57.17 11.23 12.94
CA TRP A 803 -56.85 11.75 11.62
C TRP A 803 -56.87 10.64 10.57
N ALA A 804 -57.77 10.76 9.59
CA ALA A 804 -57.80 9.90 8.40
C ALA A 804 -58.18 10.76 7.19
N LYS A 805 -57.26 10.94 6.25
CA LYS A 805 -57.39 11.93 5.16
C LYS A 805 -58.73 11.77 4.41
N PRO A 806 -59.54 12.85 4.24
CA PRO A 806 -59.32 14.25 4.63
C PRO A 806 -59.96 14.65 5.97
N ARG A 807 -60.48 13.71 6.78
CA ARG A 807 -61.27 13.99 7.99
C ARG A 807 -60.41 13.99 9.25
N LEU A 808 -60.55 15.05 10.05
CA LEU A 808 -59.95 15.17 11.38
C LEU A 808 -61.04 15.33 12.44
N VAL A 809 -61.00 14.51 13.49
CA VAL A 809 -61.87 14.65 14.66
C VAL A 809 -61.03 15.02 15.88
N LEU A 810 -61.42 16.09 16.56
CA LEU A 810 -60.71 16.63 17.71
C LEU A 810 -61.59 16.66 18.96
N LEU A 811 -61.02 16.27 20.09
CA LEU A 811 -61.59 16.42 21.43
C LEU A 811 -60.53 16.99 22.37
N ASN A 812 -60.85 18.03 23.14
CA ASN A 812 -59.91 18.64 24.07
C ASN A 812 -60.52 18.96 25.43
N SER A 813 -59.69 18.90 26.48
CA SER A 813 -60.03 19.33 27.84
C SER A 813 -59.89 20.86 27.98
N PRO A 814 -60.81 21.57 28.68
CA PRO A 814 -61.95 21.06 29.44
C PRO A 814 -63.27 21.00 28.64
N ALA A 815 -63.29 21.47 27.38
CA ALA A 815 -64.53 21.64 26.62
C ALA A 815 -65.32 20.33 26.43
N ARG A 816 -64.64 19.18 26.29
CA ARG A 816 -65.26 17.85 26.12
C ARG A 816 -66.34 17.83 25.01
N VAL A 817 -66.06 18.53 23.91
CA VAL A 817 -66.92 18.60 22.72
C VAL A 817 -66.16 18.07 21.51
N TRP A 818 -66.77 17.16 20.76
CA TRP A 818 -66.25 16.67 19.50
C TRP A 818 -66.36 17.76 18.42
N ARG A 819 -65.27 17.98 17.71
CA ARG A 819 -65.23 18.86 16.53
C ARG A 819 -64.71 18.07 15.34
N THR A 820 -65.43 18.10 14.22
CA THR A 820 -65.03 17.43 12.98
C THR A 820 -64.60 18.49 11.98
N TYR A 821 -63.49 18.25 11.30
CA TYR A 821 -62.93 19.11 10.28
C TYR A 821 -62.63 18.31 9.01
N GLU A 822 -62.75 18.96 7.86
CA GLU A 822 -62.31 18.45 6.58
C GLU A 822 -61.09 19.27 6.12
N ILE A 823 -59.94 18.60 6.07
CA ILE A 823 -58.64 19.17 5.75
C ILE A 823 -58.20 18.60 4.39
N ARG A 824 -58.26 19.45 3.37
CA ARG A 824 -57.82 19.12 2.00
C ARG A 824 -56.48 19.77 1.69
N PRO A 825 -55.64 19.14 0.85
CA PRO A 825 -54.39 19.75 0.37
C PRO A 825 -54.62 21.16 -0.22
N PRO A 826 -53.68 22.10 -0.06
CA PRO A 826 -52.35 21.93 0.54
C PRO A 826 -52.32 22.03 2.08
N ALA A 827 -53.47 22.18 2.76
CA ALA A 827 -53.49 22.32 4.21
C ALA A 827 -53.28 20.98 4.93
N THR A 828 -52.61 21.00 6.08
CA THR A 828 -52.36 19.84 6.94
C THR A 828 -52.95 20.06 8.34
N PRO A 829 -53.11 19.00 9.16
CA PRO A 829 -53.47 19.16 10.57
C PRO A 829 -52.56 20.16 11.30
N GLU A 830 -51.24 20.08 11.11
CA GLU A 830 -50.29 21.04 11.69
C GLU A 830 -50.58 22.48 11.25
N SER A 831 -50.72 22.72 9.94
CA SER A 831 -50.93 24.07 9.40
C SER A 831 -52.28 24.67 9.82
N ARG A 832 -53.29 23.84 10.10
CA ARG A 832 -54.64 24.26 10.50
C ARG A 832 -54.76 24.59 11.98
N PHE A 833 -54.00 23.91 12.83
CA PHE A 833 -54.15 23.98 14.28
C PHE A 833 -52.97 24.64 15.02
N GLY A 834 -52.01 25.23 14.29
CA GLY A 834 -50.89 25.96 14.89
C GLY A 834 -51.27 27.21 15.69
N GLY A 835 -52.37 27.90 15.33
CA GLY A 835 -52.77 29.19 15.92
C GLY A 835 -53.62 29.13 17.21
N GLY A 836 -53.98 27.93 17.69
CA GLY A 836 -54.63 27.73 19.00
C GLY A 836 -56.12 28.11 19.15
N ASP A 837 -56.68 29.01 18.33
CA ASP A 837 -58.11 29.35 18.36
C ASP A 837 -58.95 28.39 17.50
N LEU A 838 -59.59 27.41 18.16
CA LEU A 838 -60.45 26.39 17.54
C LEU A 838 -61.74 26.95 16.91
N SER A 839 -62.16 28.17 17.28
CA SER A 839 -63.42 28.75 16.80
C SER A 839 -63.28 29.34 15.38
N ALA A 840 -62.08 29.76 15.01
CA ALA A 840 -61.73 30.39 13.74
C ALA A 840 -61.10 29.44 12.72
N VAL A 841 -60.86 28.16 13.06
CA VAL A 841 -60.24 27.18 12.15
C VAL A 841 -61.19 26.85 10.98
N PRO A 842 -60.79 27.08 9.72
CA PRO A 842 -61.61 26.77 8.54
C PRO A 842 -61.83 25.26 8.35
N GLY A 843 -62.92 24.89 7.65
CA GLY A 843 -63.20 23.50 7.27
C GLY A 843 -63.96 22.68 8.32
N ARG A 844 -64.53 23.31 9.35
CA ARG A 844 -65.37 22.62 10.34
C ARG A 844 -66.66 22.08 9.72
N VAL A 845 -66.94 20.79 9.94
CA VAL A 845 -68.14 20.10 9.48
C VAL A 845 -69.12 19.96 10.63
N GLY A 846 -70.30 20.58 10.51
CA GLY A 846 -71.35 20.53 11.51
C GLY A 846 -71.10 21.38 12.76
N ALA A 847 -72.04 21.32 13.70
CA ALA A 847 -71.92 21.96 15.01
C ALA A 847 -71.09 21.08 15.98
N PRO A 848 -70.35 21.68 16.93
CA PRO A 848 -69.66 20.92 17.97
C PRO A 848 -70.63 20.01 18.76
N ALA A 849 -70.33 18.72 18.86
CA ALA A 849 -71.19 17.72 19.49
C ALA A 849 -70.71 17.38 20.92
N PRO A 850 -71.52 17.56 21.99
CA PRO A 850 -71.11 17.23 23.35
C PRO A 850 -70.74 15.75 23.49
N LEU A 851 -69.71 15.40 24.29
CA LEU A 851 -69.28 14.00 24.46
C LEU A 851 -70.43 13.01 24.75
N ARG A 852 -71.44 13.43 25.51
CA ARG A 852 -72.64 12.63 25.86
C ARG A 852 -73.52 12.23 24.67
N THR A 853 -73.40 12.88 23.51
CA THR A 853 -74.18 12.52 22.32
C THR A 853 -73.58 11.35 21.53
N GLY A 854 -72.44 10.81 21.97
CA GLY A 854 -71.72 9.72 21.29
C GLY A 854 -70.79 10.22 20.17
N PRO A 855 -70.11 9.29 19.46
CA PRO A 855 -69.10 9.64 18.47
C PRO A 855 -69.76 10.18 17.19
N PRO A 856 -69.23 11.28 16.60
CA PRO A 856 -69.58 11.70 15.25
C PRO A 856 -69.35 10.58 14.23
N GLU A 857 -70.09 10.60 13.12
CA GLU A 857 -69.98 9.59 12.05
C GLU A 857 -68.55 9.42 11.51
N ALA A 858 -67.83 10.53 11.35
CA ALA A 858 -66.42 10.52 10.95
C ALA A 858 -65.54 9.74 11.93
N LEU A 859 -65.77 9.89 13.25
CA LEU A 859 -65.03 9.15 14.27
C LEU A 859 -65.41 7.67 14.29
N ARG A 860 -66.69 7.33 14.07
CA ARG A 860 -67.12 5.92 13.97
C ARG A 860 -66.41 5.19 12.83
N THR A 861 -66.29 5.87 11.69
CA THR A 861 -65.60 5.35 10.51
C THR A 861 -64.13 5.08 10.83
N ILE A 862 -63.44 6.09 11.38
CA ILE A 862 -62.03 6.00 11.77
C ILE A 862 -61.80 4.88 12.80
N LEU A 863 -62.63 4.79 13.83
CA LEU A 863 -62.47 3.75 14.87
C LEU A 863 -62.73 2.33 14.36
N THR A 864 -63.58 2.18 13.35
CA THR A 864 -63.79 0.88 12.70
C THR A 864 -62.56 0.46 11.91
N GLU A 865 -61.88 1.41 11.27
CA GLU A 865 -60.65 1.21 10.51
C GLU A 865 -59.47 0.81 11.42
N VAL A 866 -59.30 1.49 12.56
CA VAL A 866 -58.22 1.20 13.53
C VAL A 866 -58.55 -0.02 14.42
N GLY A 867 -59.81 -0.46 14.46
CA GLY A 867 -60.24 -1.60 15.26
C GLY A 867 -60.47 -1.32 16.75
N ILE A 868 -60.58 -0.05 17.17
CA ILE A 868 -60.82 0.33 18.57
C ILE A 868 -62.31 0.60 18.83
N PRO A 869 -62.99 -0.14 19.71
CA PRO A 869 -64.37 0.15 20.09
C PRO A 869 -64.50 1.54 20.75
N TYR A 870 -65.55 2.28 20.43
CA TYR A 870 -65.78 3.61 21.04
C TYR A 870 -65.79 3.62 22.58
N PRO A 871 -66.43 2.67 23.29
CA PRO A 871 -66.37 2.62 24.75
C PRO A 871 -64.94 2.46 25.28
N GLU A 872 -64.11 1.70 24.56
CA GLU A 872 -62.70 1.48 24.92
C GLU A 872 -61.87 2.73 24.71
N LEU A 873 -62.06 3.46 23.59
CA LEU A 873 -61.43 4.76 23.39
C LEU A 873 -61.80 5.74 24.53
N VAL A 874 -63.08 5.85 24.87
CA VAL A 874 -63.51 6.73 25.97
C VAL A 874 -62.90 6.27 27.29
N ARG A 875 -62.82 4.97 27.56
CA ARG A 875 -62.13 4.47 28.75
C ARG A 875 -60.67 4.93 28.78
N ARG A 876 -59.91 4.75 27.68
CA ARG A 876 -58.49 5.15 27.60
C ARG A 876 -58.26 6.66 27.71
N LEU A 877 -59.10 7.47 27.06
CA LEU A 877 -58.99 8.94 27.12
C LEU A 877 -59.21 9.50 28.53
N PHE A 878 -59.94 8.77 29.39
CA PHE A 878 -60.33 9.19 30.73
C PHE A 878 -59.82 8.28 31.86
N SER A 879 -59.09 7.19 31.56
CA SER A 879 -58.35 6.39 32.54
C SER A 879 -57.03 7.10 32.83
N ASP A 880 -56.82 7.36 34.11
CA ASP A 880 -55.79 8.19 34.75
C ASP A 880 -56.03 9.70 34.69
N GLY A 881 -57.01 10.14 35.49
CA GLY A 881 -56.67 10.97 36.63
C GLY A 881 -56.87 10.16 37.91
N GLY A 882 -55.86 10.15 38.79
CA GLY A 882 -56.18 10.29 40.20
C GLY A 882 -56.93 11.60 40.44
#